data_AF-A0A7V3STC3-F1
#
_entry.id   AF-A0A7V3STC3-F1
#
_cell.length_a   1.000
_cell.length_b   1.000
_cell.length_c   1.000
_cell.angle_alpha   90.00
_cell.angle_beta   90.00
_cell.angle_gamma   90.00
#
_symmetry.space_group_name_H-M   'P 1'
#
loop_
_entity.id
_entity.type
_entity.pdbx_description
1 polymer ?
#
loop_
_entity_poly.entity_id
_entity_poly.type
_entity_poly.pdbx_seq_one_letter_code
_entity_poly.pdbx_strand_id
1 'polypeptide(L)'
;NVIRELNRNLIEIIYSDEIDKIKSLLSEVFNLFKKYFYTYPESILSCIHSIGNHIYKLENPKYIEWFSNKIIQIGFHYPQIQGITEEWQVRVNRAHLKNIRIWLELIENNPKWSKSLISALIINLRLCGIHVNDTDLFQKDVTKLLNSEIEPVYHLIKQLLRLFPVYFSDIGSEGKLREVSTEIDEITGRSDILIHFLRKQSHVESSSRVVEFLESIIKFWLTKDKAFLKEFLPEELYKRIKTSGSYIDDLNKVFNILFKQRSLDSVTGLLDLKDSEIDEIVKNINDISEREKKRALLAIKFYKLLVQKYRLNPQDIFQQLYNAQSIGLPNVESLVNILKEGSIHQKIDAILNYLQLLKDIILSQKRFEPLEQIFRKRHIAVGIPSVYGMYHERKFDALALTLRLENLANMYFEDLINTINLKFITRATLFQIQKYANLFYRALQIDGISSTRIEHTLELLSVALDVRRFSFSQYIDIFKAFFDAVKDILSTYYSGVFKVNLKQIITQIDKQFILKKYIETNHILDESEMINRISEQFLRESVSTSFGLQQLDNFISKILNTLFEQSVKLDIQNLDLLMSYDPQKALSSIYEPNPYTNDRIHLGNKGYNLIKLSALGMPVPPGFIITTEVFRCRKAINQFKYVREHLEEGIKGSMRRLERLTSKRFGSPDNPLLVSVRSGGAISMPGMMISFLNVGINEEIIKGLIKQTGRPWFAWDCYRRFLQCWGMSFGIERDKFDAIMNTFKARYNVERKIKFTPEQMKEIAIAYRDTVRDFGIEIIDDPEKQLDISISQVFQSWFSEKARSYREILGISDNWGTAVIVQSMIYGNLDENSGTGVLFTRNPLESGDNITLWGDFALGAQGEDIVLGLVKTLPISREQKPYEDRTTEMSLEESFPELYNEIQRIVQILIYREKWDAQEIEFTFEGRTKDKLFILQTRDMTITKKERLMGFVSSEELYSSFLSRGIGVGGGALSGRVVFDLNEIKEFRDKEPDTPLILVRSDTVPDDIRHISLADGLLTSRGGSTSHAAIIANRLGKTCVVGCNNLIVIEDEKICRLNQRIIKSGDFISIDGRNGSVYFGRHKVEEIKKGV
;
A
#
# COMPACT_ATOMS: atom_id res chain seq x y z
N ASN A 1 -4.14 -5.17 72.33
CA ASN A 1 -3.12 -4.55 73.22
C ASN A 1 -1.77 -5.24 73.10
N VAL A 2 -1.66 -6.56 73.32
CA VAL A 2 -0.40 -7.32 73.20
C VAL A 2 0.35 -7.12 71.86
N ILE A 3 -0.34 -7.20 70.71
CA ILE A 3 0.30 -6.99 69.38
C ILE A 3 0.85 -5.56 69.22
N ARG A 4 0.21 -4.56 69.84
CA ARG A 4 0.66 -3.16 69.77
C ARG A 4 1.86 -2.90 70.69
N GLU A 5 1.92 -3.55 71.85
CA GLU A 5 3.08 -3.47 72.76
C GLU A 5 4.29 -4.21 72.17
N LEU A 6 4.08 -5.39 71.57
CA LEU A 6 5.12 -6.09 70.80
C LEU A 6 5.70 -5.20 69.70
N ASN A 7 4.86 -4.48 68.96
CA ASN A 7 5.32 -3.56 67.92
C ASN A 7 6.18 -2.42 68.47
N ARG A 8 5.82 -1.83 69.62
CA ARG A 8 6.62 -0.75 70.24
C ARG A 8 8.01 -1.25 70.66
N ASN A 9 8.06 -2.41 71.32
CA ASN A 9 9.33 -3.01 71.76
C ASN A 9 10.21 -3.43 70.56
N LEU A 10 9.61 -3.96 69.49
CA LEU A 10 10.34 -4.33 68.27
C LEU A 10 10.94 -3.12 67.56
N ILE A 11 10.24 -1.99 67.53
CA ILE A 11 10.75 -0.75 66.93
C ILE A 11 11.98 -0.27 67.71
N GLU A 12 11.92 -0.23 69.05
CA GLU A 12 13.07 0.16 69.90
C GLU A 12 14.29 -0.75 69.70
N ILE A 13 14.07 -2.05 69.45
CA ILE A 13 15.14 -3.02 69.17
C ILE A 13 15.74 -2.83 67.76
N ILE A 14 14.95 -2.41 66.77
CA ILE A 14 15.44 -2.10 65.41
C ILE A 14 16.36 -0.85 65.43
N TYR A 15 16.19 0.07 66.40
CA TYR A 15 17.05 1.24 66.58
C TYR A 15 18.48 0.92 67.03
N SER A 16 18.78 -0.29 67.52
CA SER A 16 20.11 -0.63 68.07
C SER A 16 21.11 -1.19 67.04
N ASP A 17 20.89 -0.98 65.73
CA ASP A 17 21.78 -1.35 64.60
C ASP A 17 22.22 -2.83 64.47
N GLU A 18 21.53 -3.77 65.13
CA GLU A 18 21.87 -5.21 65.10
C GLU A 18 20.85 -6.07 64.31
N ILE A 19 20.35 -5.59 63.17
CA ILE A 19 19.27 -6.27 62.42
C ILE A 19 19.61 -7.71 62.03
N ASP A 20 20.86 -8.00 61.69
CA ASP A 20 21.27 -9.37 61.37
C ASP A 20 21.16 -10.34 62.56
N LYS A 21 21.29 -9.85 63.80
CA LYS A 21 21.05 -10.64 65.02
C LYS A 21 19.56 -10.78 65.35
N ILE A 22 18.73 -9.81 64.95
CA ILE A 22 17.29 -9.75 65.23
C ILE A 22 16.43 -10.39 64.11
N LYS A 23 17.00 -10.67 62.93
CA LYS A 23 16.30 -11.32 61.80
C LYS A 23 15.58 -12.62 62.16
N SER A 24 16.13 -13.42 63.06
CA SER A 24 15.49 -14.65 63.54
C SER A 24 14.20 -14.33 64.30
N LEU A 25 14.28 -13.40 65.26
CA LEU A 25 13.14 -12.92 66.05
C LEU A 25 12.07 -12.29 65.15
N LEU A 26 12.47 -11.41 64.22
CA LEU A 26 11.52 -10.81 63.28
C LEU A 26 10.87 -11.86 62.38
N SER A 27 11.59 -12.90 61.97
CA SER A 27 11.02 -14.00 61.18
C SER A 27 9.92 -14.75 61.95
N GLU A 28 10.13 -14.99 63.25
CA GLU A 28 9.10 -15.57 64.13
C GLU A 28 7.88 -14.66 64.27
N VAL A 29 8.11 -13.35 64.41
CA VAL A 29 7.04 -12.34 64.45
C VAL A 29 6.24 -12.33 63.14
N PHE A 30 6.89 -12.37 61.98
CA PHE A 30 6.21 -12.43 60.68
C PHE A 30 5.42 -13.74 60.50
N ASN A 31 5.89 -14.87 61.06
CA ASN A 31 5.13 -16.12 61.07
C ASN A 31 3.86 -16.00 61.93
N LEU A 32 3.93 -15.30 63.08
CA LEU A 32 2.76 -14.98 63.89
C LEU A 32 1.80 -14.04 63.13
N PHE A 33 2.33 -13.02 62.44
CA PHE A 33 1.52 -12.14 61.59
C PHE A 33 0.79 -12.92 60.51
N LYS A 34 1.48 -13.83 59.82
CA LYS A 34 0.86 -14.72 58.82
C LYS A 34 -0.31 -15.51 59.38
N LYS A 35 -0.15 -16.11 60.58
CA LYS A 35 -1.19 -16.91 61.23
C LYS A 35 -2.46 -16.10 61.55
N TYR A 36 -2.29 -14.83 61.93
CA TYR A 36 -3.38 -13.98 62.39
C TYR A 36 -3.82 -12.90 61.39
N PHE A 37 -3.27 -12.89 60.18
CA PHE A 37 -3.43 -11.82 59.19
C PHE A 37 -4.90 -11.52 58.87
N TYR A 38 -5.70 -12.56 58.66
CA TYR A 38 -7.13 -12.42 58.38
C TYR A 38 -8.00 -12.23 59.64
N THR A 39 -7.49 -12.53 60.83
CA THR A 39 -8.22 -12.38 62.11
C THR A 39 -8.09 -10.96 62.68
N TYR A 40 -6.89 -10.37 62.62
CA TYR A 40 -6.60 -9.04 63.16
C TYR A 40 -5.97 -8.10 62.11
N PRO A 41 -6.65 -7.89 60.97
CA PRO A 41 -6.08 -7.21 59.79
C PRO A 41 -5.54 -5.82 60.12
N GLU A 42 -6.36 -5.00 60.77
CA GLU A 42 -6.03 -3.62 61.11
C GLU A 42 -4.75 -3.49 61.96
N SER A 43 -4.58 -4.38 62.93
CA SER A 43 -3.43 -4.34 63.86
C SER A 43 -2.16 -4.81 63.16
N ILE A 44 -2.23 -5.90 62.40
CA ILE A 44 -1.07 -6.48 61.73
C ILE A 44 -0.59 -5.55 60.61
N LEU A 45 -1.51 -4.99 59.81
CA LEU A 45 -1.19 -4.00 58.80
C LEU A 45 -0.48 -2.77 59.41
N SER A 46 -0.95 -2.26 60.55
CA SER A 46 -0.28 -1.16 61.26
C SER A 46 1.12 -1.53 61.77
N CYS A 47 1.34 -2.78 62.21
CA CYS A 47 2.66 -3.29 62.57
C CYS A 47 3.58 -3.39 61.35
N ILE A 48 3.10 -3.96 60.23
CA ILE A 48 3.85 -4.03 58.96
C ILE A 48 4.28 -2.64 58.52
N HIS A 49 3.36 -1.67 58.53
CA HIS A 49 3.66 -0.29 58.16
C HIS A 49 4.74 0.32 59.06
N SER A 50 4.62 0.14 60.38
CA SER A 50 5.58 0.70 61.33
C SER A 50 6.96 0.08 61.17
N ILE A 51 7.07 -1.26 61.14
CA ILE A 51 8.34 -1.98 60.97
C ILE A 51 8.97 -1.64 59.61
N GLY A 52 8.16 -1.61 58.55
CA GLY A 52 8.62 -1.31 57.21
C GLY A 52 9.20 0.10 57.08
N ASN A 53 8.53 1.12 57.61
CA ASN A 53 9.07 2.49 57.59
C ASN A 53 10.44 2.60 58.28
N HIS A 54 10.72 1.79 59.29
CA HIS A 54 12.05 1.76 59.90
C HIS A 54 13.06 1.03 59.02
N ILE A 55 12.69 -0.13 58.45
CA ILE A 55 13.59 -0.90 57.57
C ILE A 55 13.97 -0.10 56.32
N TYR A 56 13.02 0.63 55.74
CA TYR A 56 13.25 1.45 54.55
C TYR A 56 14.17 2.65 54.83
N LYS A 57 14.12 3.25 56.03
CA LYS A 57 15.02 4.34 56.45
C LYS A 57 16.50 3.92 56.53
N LEU A 58 16.79 2.63 56.63
CA LEU A 58 18.17 2.13 56.69
C LEU A 58 18.85 2.12 55.32
N GLU A 59 18.08 2.34 54.25
CA GLU A 59 18.55 2.37 52.86
C GLU A 59 19.43 1.17 52.46
N ASN A 60 19.12 -0.02 52.99
CA ASN A 60 19.87 -1.24 52.68
C ASN A 60 19.05 -2.17 51.77
N PRO A 61 19.48 -2.43 50.52
CA PRO A 61 18.71 -3.23 49.57
C PRO A 61 18.48 -4.66 50.04
N LYS A 62 19.41 -5.26 50.78
CA LYS A 62 19.27 -6.64 51.28
C LYS A 62 18.17 -6.74 52.34
N TYR A 63 18.04 -5.73 53.20
CA TYR A 63 17.02 -5.72 54.26
C TYR A 63 15.63 -5.41 53.70
N ILE A 64 15.54 -4.47 52.76
CA ILE A 64 14.28 -4.13 52.07
C ILE A 64 13.76 -5.31 51.26
N GLU A 65 14.62 -6.01 50.52
CA GLU A 65 14.22 -7.20 49.76
C GLU A 65 13.80 -8.35 50.67
N TRP A 66 14.55 -8.60 51.76
CA TRP A 66 14.16 -9.61 52.76
C TRP A 66 12.80 -9.30 53.39
N PHE A 67 12.57 -8.04 53.78
CA PHE A 67 11.31 -7.60 54.36
C PHE A 67 10.15 -7.68 53.36
N SER A 68 10.37 -7.24 52.12
CA SER A 68 9.39 -7.35 51.03
C SER A 68 8.96 -8.80 50.84
N ASN A 69 9.91 -9.74 50.78
CA ASN A 69 9.61 -11.17 50.69
C ASN A 69 8.81 -11.69 51.89
N LYS A 70 9.07 -11.20 53.12
CA LYS A 70 8.27 -11.55 54.31
C LYS A 70 6.84 -11.02 54.23
N ILE A 71 6.63 -9.79 53.76
CA ILE A 71 5.28 -9.26 53.53
C ILE A 71 4.53 -10.09 52.48
N ILE A 72 5.17 -10.42 51.36
CA ILE A 72 4.57 -11.24 50.29
C ILE A 72 4.25 -12.66 50.79
N GLN A 73 4.97 -13.18 51.78
CA GLN A 73 4.68 -14.49 52.40
C GLN A 73 3.48 -14.47 53.35
N ILE A 74 3.14 -13.31 53.93
CA ILE A 74 2.02 -13.15 54.86
C ILE A 74 0.69 -13.23 54.13
N GLY A 75 0.58 -12.61 52.95
CA GLY A 75 -0.61 -12.62 52.11
C GLY A 75 -1.14 -11.21 51.81
N PHE A 76 -2.34 -11.14 51.24
CA PHE A 76 -2.96 -9.88 50.81
C PHE A 76 -4.46 -9.86 51.11
N HIS A 77 -5.00 -8.71 51.50
CA HIS A 77 -6.45 -8.53 51.66
C HIS A 77 -7.11 -8.18 50.32
N TYR A 78 -7.94 -9.08 49.80
CA TYR A 78 -8.71 -8.91 48.56
C TYR A 78 -10.03 -8.14 48.77
N PRO A 79 -10.67 -7.60 47.71
CA PRO A 79 -11.92 -6.85 47.84
C PRO A 79 -13.06 -7.64 48.51
N GLN A 80 -13.17 -8.94 48.21
CA GLN A 80 -14.19 -9.85 48.75
C GLN A 80 -15.61 -9.25 48.70
N ILE A 81 -16.06 -8.86 47.51
CA ILE A 81 -17.37 -8.21 47.34
C ILE A 81 -18.50 -9.23 47.62
N GLN A 82 -19.26 -9.02 48.69
CA GLN A 82 -20.32 -9.93 49.17
C GLN A 82 -21.74 -9.41 48.88
N GLY A 83 -21.92 -8.62 47.82
CA GLY A 83 -23.20 -8.00 47.45
C GLY A 83 -23.40 -6.62 48.07
N ILE A 84 -24.65 -6.18 48.19
CA ILE A 84 -25.03 -4.82 48.64
C ILE A 84 -25.94 -4.90 49.87
N THR A 85 -25.77 -3.99 50.83
CA THR A 85 -26.61 -3.89 52.04
C THR A 85 -28.01 -3.36 51.77
N GLU A 86 -28.91 -3.44 52.75
CA GLU A 86 -30.26 -2.84 52.68
C GLU A 86 -30.20 -1.31 52.58
N GLU A 87 -29.13 -0.70 53.08
CA GLU A 87 -28.81 0.74 52.96
C GLU A 87 -28.06 1.09 51.67
N TRP A 88 -27.98 0.15 50.73
CA TRP A 88 -27.43 0.33 49.39
C TRP A 88 -25.92 0.60 49.35
N GLN A 89 -25.16 0.01 50.29
CA GLN A 89 -23.69 0.06 50.30
C GLN A 89 -23.11 -1.28 49.84
N VAL A 90 -22.08 -1.28 48.99
CA VAL A 90 -21.36 -2.50 48.62
C VAL A 90 -20.65 -3.06 49.86
N ARG A 91 -20.87 -4.34 50.15
CA ARG A 91 -20.15 -5.06 51.21
C ARG A 91 -18.77 -5.44 50.72
N VAL A 92 -17.77 -4.68 51.14
CA VAL A 92 -16.36 -4.86 50.77
C VAL A 92 -15.50 -5.07 52.01
N ASN A 93 -14.44 -5.87 51.87
CA ASN A 93 -13.41 -6.01 52.89
C ASN A 93 -12.71 -4.66 53.16
N ARG A 94 -12.97 -4.08 54.33
CA ARG A 94 -12.42 -2.78 54.76
C ARG A 94 -10.88 -2.75 54.81
N ALA A 95 -10.24 -3.91 55.02
CA ALA A 95 -8.79 -4.02 55.06
C ALA A 95 -8.15 -3.97 53.67
N HIS A 96 -8.90 -4.16 52.59
CA HIS A 96 -8.38 -4.18 51.21
C HIS A 96 -7.68 -2.88 50.84
N LEU A 97 -8.40 -1.75 50.93
CA LEU A 97 -7.86 -0.45 50.57
C LEU A 97 -6.72 -0.03 51.51
N LYS A 98 -6.85 -0.34 52.82
CA LYS A 98 -5.80 -0.08 53.80
C LYS A 98 -4.51 -0.84 53.49
N ASN A 99 -4.63 -2.11 53.07
CA ASN A 99 -3.49 -2.92 52.68
C ASN A 99 -2.78 -2.36 51.45
N ILE A 100 -3.53 -1.94 50.42
CA ILE A 100 -2.98 -1.27 49.23
C ILE A 100 -2.21 -0.01 49.64
N ARG A 101 -2.82 0.86 50.45
CA ARG A 101 -2.19 2.12 50.92
C ARG A 101 -0.87 1.86 51.63
N ILE A 102 -0.83 0.89 52.54
CA ILE A 102 0.40 0.57 53.27
C ILE A 102 1.48 0.06 52.33
N TRP A 103 1.15 -0.80 51.36
CA TRP A 103 2.14 -1.27 50.40
C TRP A 103 2.63 -0.12 49.51
N LEU A 104 1.76 0.80 49.09
CA LEU A 104 2.15 2.02 48.37
C LEU A 104 3.05 2.92 49.21
N GLU A 105 2.72 3.21 50.46
CA GLU A 105 3.53 4.02 51.39
C GLU A 105 4.93 3.40 51.61
N LEU A 106 5.02 2.07 51.67
CA LEU A 106 6.32 1.39 51.73
C LEU A 106 7.11 1.54 50.42
N ILE A 107 6.45 1.40 49.27
CA ILE A 107 7.07 1.59 47.95
C ILE A 107 7.55 3.04 47.79
N GLU A 108 6.77 4.02 48.23
CA GLU A 108 7.07 5.46 48.20
C GLU A 108 8.41 5.78 48.88
N ASN A 109 8.73 5.10 50.00
CA ASN A 109 9.96 5.33 50.73
C ASN A 109 11.22 5.00 49.90
N ASN A 110 11.17 3.95 49.06
CA ASN A 110 12.26 3.62 48.14
C ASN A 110 11.76 2.75 46.97
N PRO A 111 11.30 3.35 45.86
CA PRO A 111 10.72 2.60 44.74
C PRO A 111 11.71 1.65 44.07
N LYS A 112 12.97 2.09 43.93
CA LYS A 112 14.06 1.34 43.26
C LYS A 112 14.28 -0.05 43.85
N TRP A 113 14.25 -0.17 45.18
CA TRP A 113 14.46 -1.43 45.90
C TRP A 113 13.17 -2.19 46.23
N SER A 114 12.01 -1.63 45.85
CA SER A 114 10.69 -2.24 46.10
C SER A 114 10.16 -3.06 44.92
N LYS A 115 11.00 -3.45 43.95
CA LYS A 115 10.58 -4.16 42.73
C LYS A 115 9.76 -5.42 43.04
N SER A 116 10.19 -6.23 44.00
CA SER A 116 9.47 -7.44 44.43
C SER A 116 8.11 -7.11 45.02
N LEU A 117 8.00 -6.04 45.81
CA LEU A 117 6.73 -5.61 46.42
C LEU A 117 5.77 -5.01 45.37
N ILE A 118 6.27 -4.20 44.44
CA ILE A 118 5.50 -3.66 43.30
C ILE A 118 4.96 -4.82 42.44
N SER A 119 5.83 -5.78 42.11
CA SER A 119 5.48 -7.00 41.36
C SER A 119 4.36 -7.78 42.05
N ALA A 120 4.50 -8.03 43.36
CA ALA A 120 3.48 -8.72 44.13
C ALA A 120 2.16 -7.95 44.20
N LEU A 121 2.21 -6.62 44.31
CA LEU A 121 1.00 -5.78 44.32
C LEU A 121 0.25 -5.88 42.99
N ILE A 122 0.97 -5.76 41.87
CA ILE A 122 0.40 -5.92 40.51
C ILE A 122 -0.28 -7.29 40.38
N ILE A 123 0.38 -8.37 40.81
CA ILE A 123 -0.16 -9.73 40.72
C ILE A 123 -1.46 -9.84 41.51
N ASN A 124 -1.47 -9.42 42.78
CA ASN A 124 -2.66 -9.49 43.62
C ASN A 124 -3.82 -8.68 43.04
N LEU A 125 -3.57 -7.44 42.61
CA LEU A 125 -4.61 -6.55 42.06
C LEU A 125 -5.14 -7.04 40.72
N ARG A 126 -4.28 -7.55 39.83
CA ARG A 126 -4.70 -8.02 38.52
C ARG A 126 -5.45 -9.35 38.59
N LEU A 127 -5.03 -10.29 39.45
CA LEU A 127 -5.69 -11.59 39.60
C LEU A 127 -7.01 -11.50 40.36
N CYS A 128 -7.12 -10.65 41.38
CA CYS A 128 -8.28 -10.62 42.29
C CYS A 128 -9.15 -9.35 42.15
N GLY A 129 -8.75 -8.41 41.29
CA GLY A 129 -9.42 -7.14 41.10
C GLY A 129 -9.14 -6.12 42.21
N ILE A 130 -9.72 -4.94 42.04
CA ILE A 130 -9.58 -3.80 42.94
C ILE A 130 -10.93 -3.12 43.14
N HIS A 131 -11.19 -2.63 44.36
CA HIS A 131 -12.33 -1.78 44.64
C HIS A 131 -11.89 -0.50 45.35
N VAL A 132 -12.21 0.63 44.74
CA VAL A 132 -11.97 1.99 45.25
C VAL A 132 -13.21 2.82 44.96
N ASN A 133 -13.71 3.54 45.96
CA ASN A 133 -14.79 4.50 45.79
C ASN A 133 -14.22 5.89 45.50
N ASP A 134 -14.94 6.73 44.77
CA ASP A 134 -14.51 8.10 44.49
C ASP A 134 -14.24 8.89 45.78
N THR A 135 -15.01 8.62 46.83
CA THR A 135 -14.90 9.30 48.13
C THR A 135 -13.67 8.91 48.92
N ASP A 136 -12.96 7.85 48.53
CA ASP A 136 -11.71 7.44 49.18
C ASP A 136 -10.55 8.38 48.87
N LEU A 137 -10.69 9.24 47.84
CA LEU A 137 -9.69 10.23 47.39
C LEU A 137 -8.32 9.59 47.07
N PHE A 138 -8.35 8.40 46.47
CA PHE A 138 -7.16 7.62 46.16
C PHE A 138 -6.23 8.28 45.14
N GLN A 139 -6.71 9.30 44.41
CA GLN A 139 -5.86 10.16 43.57
C GLN A 139 -4.70 10.77 44.37
N LYS A 140 -4.91 11.09 45.64
CA LYS A 140 -3.86 11.63 46.53
C LYS A 140 -2.75 10.62 46.78
N ASP A 141 -3.11 9.35 46.92
CA ASP A 141 -2.16 8.25 47.14
C ASP A 141 -1.31 8.05 45.87
N VAL A 142 -1.91 8.16 44.68
CA VAL A 142 -1.17 8.16 43.40
C VAL A 142 -0.23 9.37 43.31
N THR A 143 -0.70 10.57 43.64
CA THR A 143 0.13 11.79 43.63
C THR A 143 1.34 11.67 44.56
N LYS A 144 1.18 11.08 45.74
CA LYS A 144 2.31 10.83 46.66
C LYS A 144 3.35 9.92 46.02
N LEU A 145 2.91 8.80 45.43
CA LEU A 145 3.79 7.89 44.70
C LEU A 145 4.53 8.59 43.56
N LEU A 146 3.85 9.41 42.75
CA LEU A 146 4.47 10.17 41.66
C LEU A 146 5.46 11.25 42.14
N ASN A 147 5.45 11.59 43.42
CA ASN A 147 6.40 12.52 44.05
C ASN A 147 7.57 11.81 44.75
N SER A 148 7.69 10.49 44.59
CA SER A 148 8.86 9.68 44.97
C SER A 148 9.80 9.42 43.78
N GLU A 149 11.00 8.88 44.04
CA GLU A 149 12.02 8.59 43.01
C GLU A 149 11.67 7.35 42.17
N ILE A 150 10.63 7.47 41.34
CA ILE A 150 10.08 6.37 40.55
C ILE A 150 10.86 6.06 39.27
N GLU A 151 11.76 6.93 38.80
CA GLU A 151 12.48 6.80 37.52
C GLU A 151 13.10 5.39 37.30
N PRO A 152 13.83 4.78 38.26
CA PRO A 152 14.46 3.47 38.06
C PRO A 152 13.49 2.29 37.89
N VAL A 153 12.21 2.51 38.22
CA VAL A 153 11.13 1.52 38.18
C VAL A 153 9.89 2.08 37.46
N TYR A 154 10.06 3.14 36.65
CA TYR A 154 8.97 3.90 36.05
C TYR A 154 8.00 3.00 35.28
N HIS A 155 8.56 2.07 34.50
CA HIS A 155 7.81 1.04 33.78
C HIS A 155 6.88 0.22 34.68
N LEU A 156 7.40 -0.32 35.79
CA LEU A 156 6.61 -1.13 36.74
C LEU A 156 5.59 -0.28 37.49
N ILE A 157 5.94 0.95 37.86
CA ILE A 157 5.02 1.90 38.50
C ILE A 157 3.88 2.22 37.54
N LYS A 158 4.15 2.45 36.26
CA LYS A 158 3.09 2.70 35.27
C LYS A 158 2.19 1.48 35.06
N GLN A 159 2.75 0.27 35.04
CA GLN A 159 1.96 -0.97 35.01
C GLN A 159 1.03 -1.11 36.22
N LEU A 160 1.54 -0.83 37.42
CA LEU A 160 0.76 -0.83 38.66
C LEU A 160 -0.34 0.23 38.59
N LEU A 161 0.04 1.46 38.24
CA LEU A 161 -0.84 2.60 38.22
C LEU A 161 -1.99 2.42 37.23
N ARG A 162 -1.77 1.77 36.09
CA ARG A 162 -2.80 1.42 35.09
C ARG A 162 -3.94 0.56 35.67
N LEU A 163 -3.73 -0.16 36.78
CA LEU A 163 -4.75 -0.98 37.42
C LEU A 163 -5.77 -0.18 38.25
N PHE A 164 -5.44 1.07 38.62
CA PHE A 164 -6.31 1.90 39.47
C PHE A 164 -7.38 2.63 38.63
N PRO A 165 -8.69 2.44 38.91
CA PRO A 165 -9.74 3.11 38.16
C PRO A 165 -10.04 4.51 38.71
N VAL A 166 -9.00 5.34 38.88
CA VAL A 166 -9.08 6.61 39.63
C VAL A 166 -8.75 7.84 38.79
N TYR A 167 -8.48 7.67 37.49
CA TYR A 167 -8.02 8.72 36.56
C TYR A 167 -9.14 9.64 36.05
N PHE A 168 -9.98 10.10 36.96
CA PHE A 168 -11.01 11.10 36.75
C PHE A 168 -10.77 12.30 37.65
N SER A 169 -11.19 13.47 37.17
CA SER A 169 -11.08 14.72 37.93
C SER A 169 -12.28 14.94 38.86
N ASP A 170 -13.48 14.53 38.44
CA ASP A 170 -14.73 14.75 39.17
C ASP A 170 -14.98 13.64 40.21
N ILE A 171 -15.02 14.02 41.49
CA ILE A 171 -15.38 13.14 42.60
C ILE A 171 -16.90 13.04 42.67
N GLY A 172 -17.43 11.82 42.56
CA GLY A 172 -18.85 11.55 42.53
C GLY A 172 -19.50 11.78 41.17
N SER A 173 -20.82 11.58 41.09
CA SER A 173 -21.60 11.90 39.88
C SER A 173 -22.00 13.38 39.86
N GLU A 174 -21.23 14.22 39.18
CA GLU A 174 -21.52 15.64 38.96
C GLU A 174 -21.61 16.00 37.46
N GLY A 175 -22.03 17.23 37.15
CA GLY A 175 -22.17 17.74 35.79
C GLY A 175 -23.07 16.89 34.90
N LYS A 176 -22.64 16.63 33.65
CA LYS A 176 -23.40 15.86 32.65
C LYS A 176 -23.78 14.46 33.13
N LEU A 177 -22.92 13.81 33.92
CA LEU A 177 -23.18 12.46 34.40
C LEU A 177 -24.33 12.45 35.41
N ARG A 178 -24.43 13.49 36.25
CA ARG A 178 -25.56 13.71 37.16
C ARG A 178 -26.84 14.04 36.42
N GLU A 179 -26.77 14.91 35.42
CA GLU A 179 -27.92 15.31 34.59
C GLU A 179 -28.53 14.10 33.89
N VAL A 180 -27.73 13.34 33.15
CA VAL A 180 -28.20 12.17 32.39
C VAL A 180 -28.76 11.08 33.30
N SER A 181 -28.07 10.78 34.42
CA SER A 181 -28.52 9.77 35.39
C SER A 181 -29.78 10.19 36.16
N THR A 182 -30.02 11.49 36.33
CA THR A 182 -31.25 12.01 36.94
C THR A 182 -32.40 11.99 35.95
N GLU A 183 -32.15 12.43 34.72
CA GLU A 183 -33.14 12.48 33.66
C GLU A 183 -33.69 11.09 33.32
N ILE A 184 -32.82 10.07 33.21
CA ILE A 184 -33.26 8.69 32.90
C ILE A 184 -34.17 8.09 33.99
N ASP A 185 -33.98 8.47 35.26
CA ASP A 185 -34.81 8.04 36.40
C ASP A 185 -36.15 8.82 36.43
N GLU A 186 -36.07 10.15 36.27
CA GLU A 186 -37.23 11.06 36.35
C GLU A 186 -38.24 10.89 35.21
N ILE A 187 -37.80 10.48 34.02
CA ILE A 187 -38.68 10.16 32.89
C ILE A 187 -39.71 9.07 33.25
N THR A 188 -39.40 8.19 34.21
CA THR A 188 -40.32 7.17 34.69
C THR A 188 -41.08 7.57 35.96
N GLY A 189 -40.93 8.81 36.42
CA GLY A 189 -41.41 9.24 37.75
C GLY A 189 -40.71 8.49 38.89
N ARG A 190 -39.49 7.98 38.66
CA ARG A 190 -38.74 7.12 39.59
C ARG A 190 -39.43 5.78 39.91
N SER A 191 -40.24 5.30 38.96
CA SER A 191 -41.01 4.05 39.10
C SER A 191 -40.23 2.82 38.63
N ASP A 192 -39.21 2.99 37.78
CA ASP A 192 -38.31 1.90 37.41
C ASP A 192 -37.31 1.65 38.54
N ILE A 193 -37.56 0.59 39.30
CA ILE A 193 -36.76 0.17 40.46
C ILE A 193 -35.28 -0.02 40.09
N LEU A 194 -34.99 -0.58 38.91
CA LEU A 194 -33.63 -0.89 38.48
C LEU A 194 -32.85 0.37 38.14
N ILE A 195 -33.44 1.29 37.39
CA ILE A 195 -32.82 2.57 37.04
C ILE A 195 -32.74 3.52 38.24
N HIS A 196 -33.75 3.52 39.10
CA HIS A 196 -33.70 4.28 40.34
C HIS A 196 -32.53 3.84 41.21
N PHE A 197 -32.34 2.52 41.34
CA PHE A 197 -31.22 1.95 42.08
C PHE A 197 -29.88 2.27 41.43
N LEU A 198 -29.75 2.14 40.10
CA LEU A 198 -28.54 2.52 39.35
C LEU A 198 -28.16 3.99 39.61
N ARG A 199 -29.12 4.92 39.54
CA ARG A 199 -28.86 6.34 39.82
C ARG A 199 -28.33 6.54 41.23
N LYS A 200 -28.96 5.90 42.21
CA LYS A 200 -28.56 6.01 43.63
C LYS A 200 -27.17 5.46 43.87
N GLN A 201 -26.85 4.30 43.30
CA GLN A 201 -25.51 3.72 43.29
C GLN A 201 -24.48 4.67 42.68
N SER A 202 -24.80 5.23 41.50
CA SER A 202 -23.94 6.20 40.83
C SER A 202 -23.71 7.47 41.65
N HIS A 203 -24.70 7.96 42.41
CA HIS A 203 -24.58 9.23 43.15
C HIS A 203 -23.97 9.09 44.54
N VAL A 204 -24.20 7.97 45.22
CA VAL A 204 -23.89 7.81 46.65
C VAL A 204 -22.55 7.09 46.85
N GLU A 205 -22.30 6.03 46.10
CA GLU A 205 -21.13 5.17 46.30
C GLU A 205 -20.06 5.40 45.22
N SER A 206 -20.47 5.80 44.01
CA SER A 206 -19.62 6.22 42.87
C SER A 206 -18.31 5.41 42.76
N SER A 207 -18.35 4.31 42.00
CA SER A 207 -17.17 3.50 41.73
C SER A 207 -17.20 2.93 40.31
N SER A 208 -16.07 2.38 39.85
CA SER A 208 -15.97 1.73 38.54
C SER A 208 -16.94 0.57 38.35
N ARG A 209 -17.43 -0.04 39.44
CA ARG A 209 -18.44 -1.11 39.43
C ARG A 209 -19.77 -0.66 38.81
N VAL A 210 -20.07 0.63 38.82
CA VAL A 210 -21.29 1.19 38.19
C VAL A 210 -21.26 0.98 36.67
N VAL A 211 -20.08 0.96 36.04
CA VAL A 211 -19.93 0.64 34.61
C VAL A 211 -20.40 -0.79 34.33
N GLU A 212 -19.89 -1.77 35.09
CA GLU A 212 -20.25 -3.19 34.95
C GLU A 212 -21.73 -3.43 35.28
N PHE A 213 -22.26 -2.68 36.24
CA PHE A 213 -23.68 -2.75 36.58
C PHE A 213 -24.55 -2.26 35.42
N LEU A 214 -24.23 -1.12 34.81
CA LEU A 214 -24.96 -0.62 33.64
C LEU A 214 -24.80 -1.55 32.42
N GLU A 215 -23.62 -2.13 32.20
CA GLU A 215 -23.43 -3.17 31.17
C GLU A 215 -24.35 -4.37 31.42
N SER A 216 -24.49 -4.78 32.69
CA SER A 216 -25.37 -5.89 33.09
C SER A 216 -26.85 -5.53 32.92
N ILE A 217 -27.23 -4.27 33.14
CA ILE A 217 -28.59 -3.76 32.85
C ILE A 217 -28.87 -3.80 31.34
N ILE A 218 -27.93 -3.36 30.49
CA ILE A 218 -28.08 -3.42 29.04
C ILE A 218 -28.15 -4.87 28.55
N LYS A 219 -27.33 -5.79 29.09
CA LYS A 219 -27.42 -7.23 28.82
C LYS A 219 -28.76 -7.82 29.25
N PHE A 220 -29.27 -7.42 30.41
CA PHE A 220 -30.60 -7.79 30.87
C PHE A 220 -31.67 -7.29 29.89
N TRP A 221 -31.60 -6.05 29.42
CA TRP A 221 -32.54 -5.57 28.41
C TRP A 221 -32.42 -6.33 27.09
N LEU A 222 -31.22 -6.70 26.64
CA LEU A 222 -31.03 -7.51 25.42
C LEU A 222 -31.63 -8.93 25.52
N THR A 223 -31.45 -9.59 26.67
CA THR A 223 -31.72 -11.03 26.84
C THR A 223 -33.00 -11.34 27.62
N LYS A 224 -33.51 -10.37 28.40
CA LYS A 224 -34.51 -10.53 29.47
C LYS A 224 -34.09 -11.50 30.59
N ASP A 225 -32.83 -11.94 30.63
CA ASP A 225 -32.31 -12.79 31.68
C ASP A 225 -31.81 -11.94 32.86
N LYS A 226 -32.55 -11.98 33.97
CA LYS A 226 -32.17 -11.22 35.16
C LYS A 226 -30.98 -11.82 35.90
N ALA A 227 -30.48 -13.02 35.56
CA ALA A 227 -29.30 -13.62 36.21
C ALA A 227 -28.08 -12.69 36.19
N PHE A 228 -27.89 -11.91 35.11
CA PHE A 228 -26.82 -10.92 34.99
C PHE A 228 -26.83 -9.84 36.08
N LEU A 229 -27.98 -9.56 36.70
CA LEU A 229 -28.12 -8.51 37.72
C LEU A 229 -27.83 -9.00 39.15
N LYS A 230 -27.74 -10.31 39.36
CA LYS A 230 -27.70 -10.91 40.71
C LYS A 230 -26.53 -10.43 41.56
N GLU A 231 -25.36 -10.24 40.96
CA GLU A 231 -24.14 -9.79 41.66
C GLU A 231 -24.14 -8.29 42.02
N PHE A 232 -25.11 -7.52 41.52
CA PHE A 232 -25.16 -6.05 41.68
C PHE A 232 -26.37 -5.56 42.47
N LEU A 233 -27.23 -6.45 42.95
CA LEU A 233 -28.48 -6.07 43.59
C LEU A 233 -28.67 -6.78 44.94
N PRO A 234 -29.30 -6.12 45.94
CA PRO A 234 -29.80 -6.81 47.12
C PRO A 234 -30.82 -7.88 46.73
N GLU A 235 -30.84 -9.00 47.46
CA GLU A 235 -31.75 -10.13 47.21
C GLU A 235 -33.23 -9.71 47.17
N GLU A 236 -33.64 -8.76 48.01
CA GLU A 236 -35.01 -8.24 48.00
C GLU A 236 -35.36 -7.49 46.71
N LEU A 237 -34.43 -6.67 46.20
CA LEU A 237 -34.62 -5.91 44.97
C LEU A 237 -34.61 -6.86 43.75
N TYR A 238 -33.69 -7.82 43.75
CA TYR A 238 -33.56 -8.83 42.70
C TYR A 238 -34.84 -9.66 42.50
N LYS A 239 -35.52 -10.00 43.60
CA LYS A 239 -36.82 -10.69 43.57
C LYS A 239 -37.93 -9.82 42.99
N ARG A 240 -37.92 -8.51 43.26
CA ARG A 240 -38.92 -7.54 42.76
C ARG A 240 -38.76 -7.19 41.29
N ILE A 241 -37.57 -7.39 40.71
CA ILE A 241 -37.35 -7.16 39.27
C ILE A 241 -38.10 -8.20 38.45
N LYS A 242 -39.03 -7.68 37.63
CA LYS A 242 -39.75 -8.42 36.60
C LYS A 242 -38.84 -8.66 35.39
N THR A 243 -39.14 -9.67 34.57
CA THR A 243 -38.45 -9.96 33.30
C THR A 243 -39.25 -9.52 32.07
N SER A 244 -40.47 -9.02 32.28
CA SER A 244 -41.37 -8.46 31.26
C SER A 244 -42.14 -7.26 31.83
N GLY A 245 -42.72 -6.44 30.94
CA GLY A 245 -43.49 -5.24 31.27
C GLY A 245 -43.02 -4.00 30.54
N SER A 246 -43.72 -2.89 30.78
CA SER A 246 -43.55 -1.62 30.05
C SER A 246 -42.16 -0.98 30.15
N TYR A 247 -41.35 -1.33 31.15
CA TYR A 247 -39.99 -0.81 31.32
C TYR A 247 -38.91 -1.72 30.74
N ILE A 248 -39.27 -2.90 30.21
CA ILE A 248 -38.33 -3.94 29.77
C ILE A 248 -38.59 -4.34 28.32
N ASP A 249 -39.85 -4.58 27.95
CA ASP A 249 -40.19 -5.15 26.64
C ASP A 249 -39.85 -4.21 25.48
N ASP A 250 -40.09 -2.92 25.64
CA ASP A 250 -39.76 -1.89 24.66
C ASP A 250 -38.24 -1.69 24.54
N LEU A 251 -37.52 -1.62 25.67
CA LEU A 251 -36.05 -1.52 25.66
C LEU A 251 -35.39 -2.77 25.04
N ASN A 252 -35.95 -3.95 25.28
CA ASN A 252 -35.51 -5.18 24.64
C ASN A 252 -35.62 -5.10 23.12
N LYS A 253 -36.72 -4.55 22.58
CA LYS A 253 -36.85 -4.31 21.14
C LYS A 253 -35.82 -3.30 20.64
N VAL A 254 -35.65 -2.16 21.33
CA VAL A 254 -34.68 -1.11 20.94
C VAL A 254 -33.26 -1.68 20.83
N PHE A 255 -32.77 -2.32 21.90
CA PHE A 255 -31.40 -2.82 21.94
C PHE A 255 -31.18 -3.99 20.97
N ASN A 256 -32.16 -4.89 20.76
CA ASN A 256 -32.03 -5.95 19.76
C ASN A 256 -31.97 -5.41 18.32
N ILE A 257 -32.77 -4.39 17.98
CA ILE A 257 -32.72 -3.75 16.66
C ILE A 257 -31.37 -3.05 16.48
N LEU A 258 -30.91 -2.29 17.49
CA LEU A 258 -29.63 -1.58 17.44
C LEU A 258 -28.45 -2.53 17.24
N PHE A 259 -28.39 -3.62 18.01
CA PHE A 259 -27.32 -4.61 17.91
C PHE A 259 -27.35 -5.36 16.57
N LYS A 260 -28.55 -5.67 16.05
CA LYS A 260 -28.70 -6.35 14.76
C LYS A 260 -28.35 -5.45 13.56
N GLN A 261 -28.80 -4.19 13.55
CA GLN A 261 -28.53 -3.28 12.43
C GLN A 261 -27.05 -2.88 12.31
N ARG A 262 -26.33 -2.86 13.44
CA ARG A 262 -24.90 -2.52 13.49
C ARG A 262 -23.98 -3.72 13.69
N SER A 263 -24.52 -4.94 13.68
CA SER A 263 -23.78 -6.19 13.90
C SER A 263 -22.87 -6.13 15.14
N LEU A 264 -23.42 -5.69 16.27
CA LEU A 264 -22.66 -5.58 17.52
C LEU A 264 -22.66 -6.92 18.26
N ASP A 265 -21.47 -7.43 18.59
CA ASP A 265 -21.32 -8.69 19.34
C ASP A 265 -21.37 -8.50 20.86
N SER A 266 -21.22 -7.26 21.35
CA SER A 266 -21.14 -6.96 22.79
C SER A 266 -21.53 -5.52 23.12
N VAL A 267 -21.82 -5.26 24.40
CA VAL A 267 -22.19 -3.92 24.91
C VAL A 267 -21.10 -2.88 24.69
N THR A 268 -19.83 -3.29 24.72
CA THR A 268 -18.70 -2.39 24.46
C THR A 268 -18.72 -1.84 23.03
N GLY A 269 -19.31 -2.54 22.06
CA GLY A 269 -19.46 -2.04 20.68
C GLY A 269 -20.34 -0.78 20.56
N LEU A 270 -21.14 -0.46 21.57
CA LEU A 270 -21.90 0.79 21.63
C LEU A 270 -21.00 2.03 21.74
N LEU A 271 -19.77 1.85 22.21
CA LEU A 271 -18.83 2.95 22.39
C LEU A 271 -18.27 3.48 21.07
N ASP A 272 -18.25 2.64 20.03
CA ASP A 272 -17.69 2.98 18.71
C ASP A 272 -18.69 3.72 17.81
N LEU A 273 -19.98 3.69 18.16
CA LEU A 273 -21.04 4.36 17.41
C LEU A 273 -21.11 5.85 17.74
N LYS A 274 -21.30 6.71 16.74
CA LYS A 274 -21.53 8.15 16.96
C LYS A 274 -22.92 8.39 17.53
N ASP A 275 -23.06 9.41 18.38
CA ASP A 275 -24.37 9.74 18.98
C ASP A 275 -25.45 10.02 17.91
N SER A 276 -25.08 10.63 16.78
CA SER A 276 -25.98 10.85 15.64
C SER A 276 -26.51 9.56 15.00
N GLU A 277 -25.66 8.53 14.91
CA GLU A 277 -26.03 7.25 14.31
C GLU A 277 -26.97 6.45 15.22
N ILE A 278 -26.73 6.53 16.54
CA ILE A 278 -27.58 5.91 17.55
C ILE A 278 -28.95 6.60 17.56
N ASP A 279 -28.96 7.94 17.54
CA ASP A 279 -30.17 8.74 17.49
C ASP A 279 -31.03 8.41 16.26
N GLU A 280 -30.42 8.32 15.08
CA GLU A 280 -31.10 7.99 13.83
C GLU A 280 -31.78 6.61 13.90
N ILE A 281 -31.05 5.59 14.37
CA ILE A 281 -31.58 4.23 14.50
C ILE A 281 -32.75 4.20 15.48
N VAL A 282 -32.54 4.72 16.69
CA VAL A 282 -33.54 4.62 17.76
C VAL A 282 -34.81 5.41 17.43
N LYS A 283 -34.70 6.57 16.75
CA LYS A 283 -35.86 7.35 16.30
C LYS A 283 -36.69 6.62 15.26
N ASN A 284 -36.06 5.89 14.34
CA ASN A 284 -36.69 5.16 13.25
C ASN A 284 -37.39 3.85 13.66
N ILE A 285 -37.31 3.45 14.94
CA ILE A 285 -38.01 2.26 15.44
C ILE A 285 -39.50 2.58 15.63
N ASN A 286 -40.36 1.90 14.87
CA ASN A 286 -41.81 1.99 15.00
C ASN A 286 -42.30 1.14 16.19
N ASP A 287 -43.52 1.42 16.68
CA ASP A 287 -44.18 0.66 17.76
C ASP A 287 -43.50 0.69 19.14
N ILE A 288 -42.78 1.77 19.45
CA ILE A 288 -42.18 2.04 20.76
C ILE A 288 -42.49 3.48 21.17
N SER A 289 -42.85 3.67 22.44
CA SER A 289 -43.13 5.02 22.95
C SER A 289 -41.88 5.92 22.91
N GLU A 290 -42.07 7.21 22.60
CA GLU A 290 -40.98 8.21 22.62
C GLU A 290 -40.27 8.27 23.99
N ARG A 291 -40.99 7.94 25.06
CA ARG A 291 -40.43 7.80 26.40
C ARG A 291 -39.32 6.74 26.45
N GLU A 292 -39.59 5.53 25.95
CA GLU A 292 -38.62 4.41 26.01
C GLU A 292 -37.46 4.58 25.03
N LYS A 293 -37.71 5.18 23.85
CA LYS A 293 -36.64 5.61 22.93
C LYS A 293 -35.67 6.56 23.63
N LYS A 294 -36.19 7.60 24.29
CA LYS A 294 -35.37 8.56 25.05
C LYS A 294 -34.61 7.88 26.19
N ARG A 295 -35.22 6.93 26.90
CA ARG A 295 -34.55 6.15 27.95
C ARG A 295 -33.38 5.33 27.42
N ALA A 296 -33.53 4.68 26.26
CA ALA A 296 -32.44 3.94 25.63
C ALA A 296 -31.26 4.85 25.27
N LEU A 297 -31.53 6.02 24.65
CA LEU A 297 -30.51 7.01 24.33
C LEU A 297 -29.78 7.53 25.57
N LEU A 298 -30.52 7.86 26.64
CA LEU A 298 -29.93 8.29 27.90
C LEU A 298 -29.11 7.17 28.56
N ALA A 299 -29.53 5.91 28.48
CA ALA A 299 -28.76 4.79 29.02
C ALA A 299 -27.42 4.60 28.30
N ILE A 300 -27.42 4.70 26.96
CA ILE A 300 -26.20 4.62 26.16
C ILE A 300 -25.29 5.82 26.46
N LYS A 301 -25.84 7.03 26.55
CA LYS A 301 -25.09 8.23 26.93
C LYS A 301 -24.52 8.12 28.33
N PHE A 302 -25.28 7.57 29.28
CA PHE A 302 -24.82 7.34 30.64
C PHE A 302 -23.66 6.33 30.66
N TYR A 303 -23.77 5.26 29.87
CA TYR A 303 -22.71 4.27 29.69
C TYR A 303 -21.43 4.88 29.14
N LYS A 304 -21.51 5.68 28.07
CA LYS A 304 -20.36 6.39 27.50
C LYS A 304 -19.68 7.31 28.51
N LEU A 305 -20.44 8.09 29.28
CA LEU A 305 -19.90 8.98 30.31
C LEU A 305 -19.24 8.22 31.47
N LEU A 306 -19.83 7.12 31.92
CA LEU A 306 -19.25 6.27 32.96
C LEU A 306 -17.95 5.60 32.48
N VAL A 307 -17.92 5.11 31.24
CA VAL A 307 -16.71 4.56 30.61
C VAL A 307 -15.64 5.63 30.48
N GLN A 308 -15.99 6.85 30.04
CA GLN A 308 -15.05 7.97 29.95
C GLN A 308 -14.43 8.32 31.31
N LYS A 309 -15.22 8.23 32.38
CA LYS A 309 -14.77 8.50 33.75
C LYS A 309 -13.83 7.41 34.28
N TYR A 310 -14.21 6.14 34.17
CA TYR A 310 -13.53 5.04 34.86
C TYR A 310 -12.61 4.19 34.00
N ARG A 311 -12.71 4.26 32.66
CA ARG A 311 -11.86 3.52 31.72
C ARG A 311 -10.95 4.46 30.95
N LEU A 312 -9.79 3.96 30.53
CA LEU A 312 -8.74 4.72 29.83
C LEU A 312 -8.91 4.67 28.31
N ASN A 313 -10.16 4.68 27.83
CA ASN A 313 -10.44 4.58 26.39
C ASN A 313 -10.01 5.88 25.67
N PRO A 314 -9.55 5.79 24.41
CA PRO A 314 -9.14 6.95 23.63
C PRO A 314 -10.32 7.77 23.06
N GLN A 315 -11.55 7.34 23.30
CA GLN A 315 -12.76 8.08 22.91
C GLN A 315 -12.75 9.47 23.59
N ASP A 316 -13.04 10.51 22.81
CA ASP A 316 -12.98 11.92 23.23
C ASP A 316 -11.60 12.48 23.60
N ILE A 317 -10.51 11.90 23.06
CA ILE A 317 -9.14 12.36 23.33
C ILE A 317 -8.95 13.87 23.10
N PHE A 318 -9.64 14.46 22.12
CA PHE A 318 -9.56 15.90 21.85
C PHE A 318 -10.07 16.74 23.03
N GLN A 319 -11.22 16.36 23.61
CA GLN A 319 -11.75 17.07 24.77
C GLN A 319 -10.81 16.95 25.97
N GLN A 320 -10.23 15.76 26.17
CA GLN A 320 -9.26 15.52 27.24
C GLN A 320 -7.99 16.35 27.06
N LEU A 321 -7.49 16.48 25.84
CA LEU A 321 -6.33 17.33 25.51
C LEU A 321 -6.59 18.81 25.80
N TYR A 322 -7.75 19.35 25.39
CA TYR A 322 -8.09 20.75 25.69
C TYR A 322 -8.29 20.99 27.19
N ASN A 323 -8.93 20.06 27.90
CA ASN A 323 -9.08 20.13 29.35
C ASN A 323 -7.69 20.10 30.04
N ALA A 324 -6.81 19.20 29.62
CA ALA A 324 -5.44 19.10 30.11
C ALA A 324 -4.64 20.41 29.93
N GLN A 325 -4.77 21.07 28.78
CA GLN A 325 -4.13 22.36 28.55
C GLN A 325 -4.66 23.44 29.52
N SER A 326 -5.98 23.46 29.77
CA SER A 326 -6.59 24.46 30.67
C SER A 326 -6.11 24.36 32.12
N ILE A 327 -5.64 23.18 32.54
CA ILE A 327 -5.10 22.91 33.88
C ILE A 327 -3.56 22.96 33.94
N GLY A 328 -2.89 23.48 32.89
CA GLY A 328 -1.46 23.78 32.90
C GLY A 328 -0.52 22.70 32.34
N LEU A 329 -1.05 21.72 31.60
CA LEU A 329 -0.24 20.80 30.79
C LEU A 329 0.23 21.45 29.47
N PRO A 330 1.25 20.87 28.78
CA PRO A 330 1.84 21.48 27.59
C PRO A 330 0.81 21.76 26.47
N ASN A 331 1.09 22.76 25.64
CA ASN A 331 0.22 23.19 24.53
C ASN A 331 -0.12 22.00 23.59
N VAL A 332 -1.42 21.82 23.31
CA VAL A 332 -1.94 20.71 22.51
C VAL A 332 -2.29 21.06 21.07
N GLU A 333 -2.26 22.35 20.67
CA GLU A 333 -2.73 22.81 19.35
C GLU A 333 -2.03 22.07 18.20
N SER A 334 -0.70 21.98 18.25
CA SER A 334 0.09 21.27 17.25
C SER A 334 -0.29 19.78 17.18
N LEU A 335 -0.41 19.12 18.33
CA LEU A 335 -0.80 17.71 18.40
C LEU A 335 -2.21 17.50 17.83
N VAL A 336 -3.18 18.33 18.22
CA VAL A 336 -4.57 18.21 17.76
C VAL A 336 -4.70 18.41 16.26
N ASN A 337 -3.99 19.38 15.69
CA ASN A 337 -3.98 19.61 14.24
C ASN A 337 -3.44 18.38 13.48
N ILE A 338 -2.32 17.81 13.95
CA ILE A 338 -1.73 16.61 13.34
C ILE A 338 -2.66 15.39 13.52
N LEU A 339 -3.32 15.24 14.67
CA LEU A 339 -4.25 14.12 14.89
C LEU A 339 -5.47 14.17 13.95
N LYS A 340 -5.92 15.36 13.53
CA LYS A 340 -7.03 15.52 12.59
C LYS A 340 -6.64 15.21 11.15
N GLU A 341 -5.51 15.75 10.67
CA GLU A 341 -5.19 15.78 9.23
C GLU A 341 -3.91 15.04 8.85
N GLY A 342 -3.05 14.68 9.81
CA GLY A 342 -1.76 14.05 9.55
C GLY A 342 -1.85 12.59 9.11
N SER A 343 -0.79 12.10 8.45
CA SER A 343 -0.60 10.66 8.19
C SER A 343 -0.42 9.87 9.49
N ILE A 344 -0.70 8.56 9.49
CA ILE A 344 -0.56 7.68 10.67
C ILE A 344 0.83 7.83 11.31
N HIS A 345 1.89 7.85 10.49
CA HIS A 345 3.25 8.08 10.97
C HIS A 345 3.40 9.42 11.71
N GLN A 346 2.87 10.52 11.15
CA GLN A 346 2.93 11.84 11.79
C GLN A 346 2.11 11.87 13.09
N LYS A 347 0.96 11.18 13.12
CA LYS A 347 0.14 11.07 14.34
C LYS A 347 0.90 10.36 15.46
N ILE A 348 1.53 9.23 15.18
CA ILE A 348 2.34 8.50 16.16
C ILE A 348 3.51 9.37 16.63
N ASP A 349 4.27 9.95 15.70
CA ASP A 349 5.41 10.81 16.05
C ASP A 349 5.01 11.98 16.96
N ALA A 350 3.90 12.66 16.63
CA ALA A 350 3.36 13.75 17.44
C ALA A 350 2.92 13.26 18.83
N ILE A 351 2.26 12.10 18.92
CA ILE A 351 1.89 11.51 20.21
C ILE A 351 3.15 11.19 21.02
N LEU A 352 4.17 10.55 20.43
CA LEU A 352 5.42 10.20 21.12
C LEU A 352 6.15 11.46 21.62
N ASN A 353 6.18 12.53 20.83
CA ASN A 353 6.74 13.82 21.24
C ASN A 353 5.99 14.39 22.46
N TYR A 354 4.66 14.35 22.44
CA TYR A 354 3.86 14.85 23.55
C TYR A 354 3.97 13.96 24.80
N LEU A 355 3.99 12.63 24.63
CA LEU A 355 4.21 11.66 25.71
C LEU A 355 5.57 11.87 26.38
N GLN A 356 6.61 12.24 25.63
CA GLN A 356 7.90 12.60 26.22
C GLN A 356 7.79 13.82 27.14
N LEU A 357 7.07 14.87 26.72
CA LEU A 357 6.83 16.05 27.57
C LEU A 357 6.07 15.68 28.84
N LEU A 358 5.08 14.78 28.74
CA LEU A 358 4.34 14.29 29.91
C LEU A 358 5.23 13.46 30.84
N LYS A 359 6.08 12.59 30.28
CA LYS A 359 7.06 11.81 31.04
C LYS A 359 8.01 12.72 31.81
N ASP A 360 8.50 13.78 31.20
CA ASP A 360 9.39 14.75 31.85
C ASP A 360 8.69 15.48 33.01
N ILE A 361 7.39 15.75 32.90
CA ILE A 361 6.57 16.28 34.01
C ILE A 361 6.43 15.26 35.13
N ILE A 362 6.10 14.01 34.80
CA ILE A 362 5.87 12.93 35.77
C ILE A 362 7.15 12.64 36.57
N LEU A 363 8.30 12.56 35.88
CA LEU A 363 9.60 12.29 36.48
C LEU A 363 10.29 13.53 37.06
N SER A 364 9.68 14.71 36.94
CA SER A 364 10.26 15.94 37.48
C SER A 364 10.46 15.85 38.98
N GLN A 365 11.61 16.33 39.47
CA GLN A 365 11.86 16.51 40.90
C GLN A 365 10.98 17.61 41.53
N LYS A 366 10.33 18.45 40.70
CA LYS A 366 9.42 19.48 41.17
C LYS A 366 8.13 18.85 41.72
N ARG A 367 7.72 19.27 42.91
CA ARG A 367 6.38 19.01 43.45
C ARG A 367 5.43 20.11 43.01
N PHE A 368 4.22 19.74 42.60
CA PHE A 368 3.16 20.68 42.25
C PHE A 368 2.05 20.63 43.31
N GLU A 369 1.54 21.79 43.67
CA GLU A 369 0.44 21.89 44.64
C GLU A 369 -0.85 21.36 44.02
N PRO A 370 -1.59 20.47 44.70
CA PRO A 370 -2.86 19.96 44.21
C PRO A 370 -3.96 21.03 44.31
N LEU A 371 -4.81 21.11 43.29
CA LEU A 371 -6.05 21.88 43.29
C LEU A 371 -7.19 20.98 43.78
N GLU A 372 -7.68 21.24 44.99
CA GLU A 372 -8.74 20.46 45.62
C GLU A 372 -9.98 21.32 45.91
N GLN A 373 -11.12 20.97 45.31
CA GLN A 373 -12.41 21.61 45.57
C GLN A 373 -13.43 20.56 46.03
N ILE A 374 -13.27 20.05 47.25
CA ILE A 374 -14.03 18.92 47.77
C ILE A 374 -15.06 19.39 48.80
N PHE A 375 -16.34 19.15 48.53
CA PHE A 375 -17.47 19.52 49.37
C PHE A 375 -18.10 18.29 50.03
N ARG A 376 -18.58 18.47 51.26
CA ARG A 376 -19.31 17.42 52.02
C ARG A 376 -20.75 17.88 52.27
N LYS A 377 -21.73 17.22 51.65
CA LYS A 377 -23.17 17.44 51.94
C LYS A 377 -23.62 16.53 53.09
N ARG A 378 -24.21 17.12 54.14
CA ARG A 378 -24.93 16.37 55.19
C ARG A 378 -26.38 16.14 54.74
N HIS A 379 -26.72 14.95 54.28
CA HIS A 379 -28.12 14.54 54.16
C HIS A 379 -28.62 14.04 55.52
N ILE A 380 -29.46 14.84 56.18
CA ILE A 380 -29.99 14.57 57.54
C ILE A 380 -30.98 13.37 57.56
N ALA A 381 -31.46 12.90 56.40
CA ALA A 381 -32.51 11.88 56.34
C ALA A 381 -32.04 10.40 56.18
N VAL A 382 -30.77 10.11 55.87
CA VAL A 382 -30.29 8.70 55.68
C VAL A 382 -28.85 8.46 56.20
N GLY A 383 -28.18 9.43 56.82
CA GLY A 383 -26.89 9.19 57.47
C GLY A 383 -25.69 8.90 56.54
N ILE A 384 -25.83 9.05 55.22
CA ILE A 384 -24.73 8.85 54.26
C ILE A 384 -24.12 10.21 53.88
N PRO A 385 -22.85 10.49 54.22
CA PRO A 385 -22.16 11.70 53.79
C PRO A 385 -21.83 11.63 52.29
N SER A 386 -22.46 12.45 51.47
CA SER A 386 -22.11 12.56 50.04
C SER A 386 -20.96 13.56 49.87
N VAL A 387 -19.83 13.08 49.36
CA VAL A 387 -18.67 13.91 49.01
C VAL A 387 -18.67 14.12 47.50
N TYR A 388 -18.54 15.36 47.06
CA TYR A 388 -18.44 15.72 45.64
C TYR A 388 -17.41 16.83 45.46
N GLY A 389 -16.80 16.92 44.28
CA GLY A 389 -15.77 17.91 44.05
C GLY A 389 -14.85 17.61 42.89
N MET A 390 -13.73 18.31 42.82
CA MET A 390 -12.68 18.07 41.83
C MET A 390 -11.32 17.92 42.50
N TYR A 391 -10.48 17.06 41.92
CA TYR A 391 -9.07 16.90 42.28
C TYR A 391 -8.19 17.02 41.03
N HIS A 392 -7.21 17.91 41.08
CA HIS A 392 -6.21 18.08 40.04
C HIS A 392 -4.82 18.17 40.64
N GLU A 393 -3.87 17.48 40.03
CA GLU A 393 -2.44 17.64 40.32
C GLU A 393 -1.67 17.34 39.05
N ARG A 394 -0.65 18.14 38.76
CA ARG A 394 -0.04 18.17 37.44
C ARG A 394 0.61 16.84 37.01
N LYS A 395 1.27 16.11 37.92
CA LYS A 395 1.84 14.79 37.61
C LYS A 395 0.76 13.73 37.45
N PHE A 396 -0.25 13.76 38.31
CA PHE A 396 -1.42 12.88 38.23
C PHE A 396 -2.17 13.05 36.91
N ASP A 397 -2.48 14.30 36.52
CA ASP A 397 -3.16 14.63 35.27
C ASP A 397 -2.29 14.26 34.05
N ALA A 398 -0.97 14.49 34.13
CA ALA A 398 -0.04 14.07 33.09
C ALA A 398 -0.03 12.54 32.90
N LEU A 399 -0.03 11.76 33.99
CA LEU A 399 -0.13 10.30 33.93
C LEU A 399 -1.47 9.83 33.35
N ALA A 400 -2.56 10.43 33.80
CA ALA A 400 -3.91 10.11 33.30
C ALA A 400 -4.00 10.30 31.79
N LEU A 401 -3.40 11.38 31.26
CA LEU A 401 -3.34 11.65 29.83
C LEU A 401 -2.37 10.73 29.10
N THR A 402 -1.22 10.42 29.71
CA THR A 402 -0.23 9.46 29.19
C THR A 402 -0.87 8.12 28.89
N LEU A 403 -1.60 7.53 29.85
CA LEU A 403 -2.23 6.23 29.67
C LEU A 403 -3.28 6.21 28.53
N ARG A 404 -4.01 7.32 28.33
CA ARG A 404 -5.00 7.46 27.24
C ARG A 404 -4.32 7.60 25.87
N LEU A 405 -3.27 8.42 25.80
CA LEU A 405 -2.51 8.63 24.57
C LEU A 405 -1.73 7.37 24.15
N GLU A 406 -1.23 6.58 25.10
CA GLU A 406 -0.60 5.28 24.82
C GLU A 406 -1.58 4.30 24.17
N ASN A 407 -2.81 4.23 24.68
CA ASN A 407 -3.85 3.38 24.08
C ASN A 407 -4.20 3.84 22.66
N LEU A 408 -4.29 5.15 22.42
CA LEU A 408 -4.49 5.71 21.08
C LEU A 408 -3.31 5.40 20.14
N ALA A 409 -2.08 5.55 20.63
CA ALA A 409 -0.89 5.27 19.84
C ALA A 409 -0.74 3.77 19.53
N ASN A 410 -1.11 2.86 20.44
CA ASN A 410 -1.13 1.42 20.17
C ASN A 410 -2.08 1.08 19.00
N MET A 411 -3.26 1.70 18.94
CA MET A 411 -4.17 1.55 17.78
C MET A 411 -3.49 2.04 16.49
N TYR A 412 -2.86 3.22 16.52
CA TYR A 412 -2.15 3.72 15.35
C TYR A 412 -0.92 2.88 14.96
N PHE A 413 -0.22 2.25 15.91
CA PHE A 413 0.87 1.32 15.61
C PHE A 413 0.37 0.08 14.85
N GLU A 414 -0.80 -0.44 15.22
CA GLU A 414 -1.43 -1.54 14.47
C GLU A 414 -1.79 -1.10 13.04
N ASP A 415 -2.40 0.08 12.89
CA ASP A 415 -2.71 0.65 11.57
C ASP A 415 -1.42 0.89 10.76
N LEU A 416 -0.35 1.36 11.40
CA LEU A 416 0.95 1.62 10.78
C LEU A 416 1.53 0.33 10.17
N ILE A 417 1.52 -0.78 10.90
CA ILE A 417 1.99 -2.08 10.39
C ILE A 417 1.17 -2.51 9.16
N ASN A 418 -0.14 -2.23 9.14
CA ASN A 418 -1.02 -2.57 8.03
C ASN A 418 -0.76 -1.74 6.76
N THR A 419 -0.07 -0.60 6.86
CA THR A 419 0.32 0.21 5.69
C THR A 419 1.47 -0.38 4.86
N ILE A 420 2.26 -1.30 5.43
CA ILE A 420 3.37 -1.96 4.73
C ILE A 420 2.97 -3.37 4.31
N ASN A 421 3.24 -3.72 3.05
CA ASN A 421 3.12 -5.10 2.58
C ASN A 421 4.32 -5.94 3.06
N LEU A 422 4.14 -6.63 4.19
CA LEU A 422 5.15 -7.54 4.75
C LEU A 422 5.08 -8.97 4.19
N LYS A 423 4.33 -9.23 3.10
CA LYS A 423 4.32 -10.55 2.44
C LYS A 423 5.61 -10.83 1.65
N PHE A 424 6.34 -9.79 1.32
CA PHE A 424 7.68 -9.86 0.74
C PHE A 424 8.48 -8.64 1.17
N ILE A 425 9.80 -8.78 1.26
CA ILE A 425 10.70 -7.73 1.73
C ILE A 425 11.77 -7.48 0.68
N THR A 426 11.87 -6.20 0.30
CA THR A 426 12.89 -5.64 -0.59
C THR A 426 13.66 -4.55 0.15
N ARG A 427 14.74 -4.02 -0.44
CA ARG A 427 15.49 -2.92 0.16
C ARG A 427 14.61 -1.68 0.39
N ALA A 428 13.70 -1.37 -0.53
CA ALA A 428 12.75 -0.27 -0.38
C ALA A 428 11.84 -0.47 0.85
N THR A 429 11.40 -1.70 1.09
CA THR A 429 10.59 -2.05 2.26
C THR A 429 11.41 -1.97 3.55
N LEU A 430 12.69 -2.35 3.53
CA LEU A 430 13.57 -2.26 4.69
C LEU A 430 13.81 -0.82 5.18
N PHE A 431 13.86 0.17 4.29
CA PHE A 431 13.89 1.59 4.70
C PHE A 431 12.64 1.99 5.50
N GLN A 432 11.46 1.51 5.09
CA GLN A 432 10.23 1.77 5.82
C GLN A 432 10.22 1.02 7.16
N ILE A 433 10.70 -0.22 7.18
CA ILE A 433 10.83 -1.02 8.40
C ILE A 433 11.75 -0.34 9.41
N GLN A 434 12.92 0.17 8.98
CA GLN A 434 13.85 0.90 9.84
C GLN A 434 13.19 2.15 10.43
N LYS A 435 12.45 2.91 9.62
CA LYS A 435 11.66 4.06 10.10
C LYS A 435 10.66 3.68 11.18
N TYR A 436 9.94 2.57 11.01
CA TYR A 436 8.89 2.15 11.95
C TYR A 436 9.47 1.55 13.22
N ALA A 437 10.54 0.77 13.10
CA ALA A 437 11.26 0.21 14.24
C ALA A 437 11.83 1.30 15.16
N ASN A 438 12.25 2.46 14.61
CA ASN A 438 12.62 3.64 15.40
C ASN A 438 11.46 4.22 16.22
N LEU A 439 10.23 4.25 15.68
CA LEU A 439 9.05 4.70 16.44
C LEU A 439 8.74 3.75 17.60
N PHE A 440 8.82 2.44 17.38
CA PHE A 440 8.65 1.45 18.44
C PHE A 440 9.73 1.57 19.52
N TYR A 441 10.99 1.76 19.14
CA TYR A 441 12.07 1.95 20.11
C TYR A 441 11.86 3.20 20.97
N ARG A 442 11.42 4.31 20.37
CA ARG A 442 11.03 5.52 21.12
C ARG A 442 9.84 5.26 22.06
N ALA A 443 8.84 4.48 21.64
CA ALA A 443 7.74 4.08 22.50
C ALA A 443 8.21 3.29 23.72
N LEU A 444 9.15 2.35 23.55
CA LEU A 444 9.78 1.62 24.65
C LEU A 444 10.55 2.55 25.61
N GLN A 445 11.32 3.51 25.08
CA GLN A 445 12.03 4.50 25.89
C GLN A 445 11.06 5.35 26.71
N ILE A 446 9.95 5.81 26.12
CA ILE A 446 8.87 6.54 26.80
C ILE A 446 8.23 5.65 27.87
N ASP A 447 8.08 4.36 27.62
CA ASP A 447 7.58 3.37 28.58
C ASP A 447 8.52 3.13 29.78
N GLY A 448 9.75 3.65 29.72
CA GLY A 448 10.78 3.44 30.74
C GLY A 448 11.59 2.16 30.54
N ILE A 449 11.54 1.58 29.33
CA ILE A 449 12.29 0.41 28.92
C ILE A 449 13.51 0.87 28.12
N SER A 450 14.70 0.54 28.61
CA SER A 450 15.95 0.74 27.88
C SER A 450 16.54 -0.59 27.41
N SER A 451 17.04 -0.62 26.19
CA SER A 451 17.75 -1.76 25.60
C SER A 451 18.81 -1.29 24.62
N THR A 452 20.06 -1.36 25.03
CA THR A 452 21.22 -1.05 24.17
C THR A 452 21.34 -2.02 22.99
N ARG A 453 20.84 -3.26 23.15
CA ARG A 453 20.82 -4.25 22.07
C ARG A 453 19.90 -3.83 20.92
N ILE A 454 18.69 -3.34 21.20
CA ILE A 454 17.80 -2.83 20.14
C ILE A 454 18.42 -1.61 19.46
N GLU A 455 18.98 -0.68 20.24
CA GLU A 455 19.63 0.52 19.72
C GLU A 455 20.76 0.20 18.74
N HIS A 456 21.71 -0.66 19.13
CA HIS A 456 22.79 -1.08 18.25
C HIS A 456 22.29 -1.84 17.01
N THR A 457 21.20 -2.60 17.14
CA THR A 457 20.63 -3.34 16.00
C THR A 457 19.94 -2.39 15.02
N LEU A 458 19.28 -1.33 15.50
CA LEU A 458 18.74 -0.24 14.67
C LEU A 458 19.84 0.53 13.94
N GLU A 459 20.92 0.86 14.65
CA GLU A 459 22.09 1.50 14.06
C GLU A 459 22.70 0.62 12.97
N LEU A 460 22.89 -0.68 13.26
CA LEU A 460 23.40 -1.66 12.31
C LEU A 460 22.50 -1.77 11.06
N LEU A 461 21.18 -1.81 11.23
CA LEU A 461 20.23 -1.82 10.11
C LEU A 461 20.34 -0.52 9.29
N SER A 462 20.45 0.63 9.95
CA SER A 462 20.59 1.93 9.29
C SER A 462 21.84 1.95 8.40
N VAL A 463 22.99 1.56 8.94
CA VAL A 463 24.25 1.51 8.18
C VAL A 463 24.18 0.47 7.07
N ALA A 464 23.59 -0.70 7.33
CA ALA A 464 23.40 -1.75 6.33
C ALA A 464 22.56 -1.29 5.12
N LEU A 465 21.63 -0.35 5.31
CA LEU A 465 20.83 0.21 4.24
C LEU A 465 21.57 1.22 3.36
N ASP A 466 22.71 1.73 3.81
CA ASP A 466 23.58 2.62 3.02
C ASP A 466 24.72 1.84 2.33
N VAL A 467 25.11 0.69 2.88
CA VAL A 467 26.15 -0.16 2.30
C VAL A 467 25.73 -0.72 0.93
N ARG A 468 26.65 -0.66 -0.03
CA ARG A 468 26.51 -1.30 -1.34
C ARG A 468 26.90 -2.77 -1.23
N ARG A 469 26.17 -3.65 -1.92
CA ARG A 469 26.40 -5.11 -1.91
C ARG A 469 26.27 -5.75 -0.52
N PHE A 470 25.25 -5.34 0.23
CA PHE A 470 24.86 -6.02 1.47
C PHE A 470 24.03 -7.26 1.13
N SER A 471 24.41 -8.42 1.64
CA SER A 471 23.79 -9.69 1.27
C SER A 471 22.47 -9.94 2.00
N PHE A 472 21.59 -10.73 1.38
CA PHE A 472 20.31 -11.11 1.97
C PHE A 472 20.45 -11.82 3.33
N SER A 473 21.42 -12.74 3.46
CA SER A 473 21.67 -13.46 4.71
C SER A 473 22.11 -12.55 5.85
N GLN A 474 22.85 -11.47 5.56
CA GLN A 474 23.21 -10.49 6.58
C GLN A 474 21.99 -9.72 7.09
N TYR A 475 21.00 -9.42 6.24
CA TYR A 475 19.73 -8.85 6.71
C TYR A 475 18.99 -9.83 7.64
N ILE A 476 18.96 -11.13 7.32
CA ILE A 476 18.39 -12.15 8.21
C ILE A 476 19.05 -12.10 9.59
N ASP A 477 20.38 -12.02 9.66
CA ASP A 477 21.10 -11.99 10.94
C ASP A 477 20.79 -10.73 11.76
N ILE A 478 20.62 -9.58 11.10
CA ILE A 478 20.14 -8.34 11.76
C ILE A 478 18.74 -8.56 12.36
N PHE A 479 17.80 -9.16 11.60
CA PHE A 479 16.45 -9.38 12.11
C PHE A 479 16.35 -10.50 13.16
N LYS A 480 17.25 -11.49 13.16
CA LYS A 480 17.42 -12.42 14.29
C LYS A 480 17.87 -11.67 15.54
N ALA A 481 18.86 -10.77 15.42
CA ALA A 481 19.32 -9.97 16.54
C ALA A 481 18.20 -9.06 17.10
N PHE A 482 17.35 -8.49 16.24
CA PHE A 482 16.14 -7.78 16.67
C PHE A 482 15.19 -8.68 17.46
N PHE A 483 14.90 -9.87 16.93
CA PHE A 483 14.00 -10.81 17.56
C PHE A 483 14.49 -11.26 18.95
N ASP A 484 15.79 -11.55 19.07
CA ASP A 484 16.41 -11.89 20.35
C ASP A 484 16.39 -10.70 21.33
N ALA A 485 16.61 -9.48 20.84
CA ALA A 485 16.55 -8.27 21.66
C ALA A 485 15.13 -7.99 22.20
N VAL A 486 14.09 -8.24 21.39
CA VAL A 486 12.69 -8.13 21.83
C VAL A 486 12.36 -9.20 22.88
N LYS A 487 12.82 -10.45 22.69
CA LYS A 487 12.69 -11.52 23.68
C LYS A 487 13.37 -11.19 25.00
N ASP A 488 14.55 -10.58 24.97
CA ASP A 488 15.25 -10.15 26.18
C ASP A 488 14.46 -9.09 26.96
N ILE A 489 13.81 -8.16 26.26
CA ILE A 489 12.92 -7.17 26.89
C ILE A 489 11.72 -7.85 27.54
N LEU A 490 11.04 -8.74 26.82
CA LEU A 490 9.93 -9.52 27.36
C LEU A 490 10.36 -10.31 28.61
N SER A 491 11.52 -10.96 28.55
CA SER A 491 12.08 -11.71 29.67
C SER A 491 12.41 -10.79 30.85
N THR A 492 13.06 -9.65 30.61
CA THR A 492 13.58 -8.77 31.68
C THR A 492 12.50 -7.94 32.34
N TYR A 493 11.58 -7.36 31.58
CA TYR A 493 10.59 -6.40 32.08
C TYR A 493 9.22 -7.02 32.37
N TYR A 494 8.87 -8.13 31.72
CA TYR A 494 7.54 -8.74 31.83
C TYR A 494 7.55 -10.15 32.41
N SER A 495 8.49 -11.04 32.07
CA SER A 495 8.47 -12.41 32.60
C SER A 495 9.20 -12.49 33.95
N GLY A 496 10.47 -12.09 33.97
CA GLY A 496 11.38 -12.24 35.10
C GLY A 496 10.93 -11.52 36.36
N VAL A 497 10.34 -10.33 36.23
CA VAL A 497 9.87 -9.53 37.38
C VAL A 497 8.71 -10.20 38.12
N PHE A 498 7.83 -10.93 37.42
CA PHE A 498 6.66 -11.55 38.04
C PHE A 498 6.88 -13.02 38.39
N LYS A 499 7.66 -13.76 37.60
CA LYS A 499 7.76 -15.24 37.66
C LYS A 499 7.96 -15.82 39.06
N VAL A 500 8.82 -15.21 39.88
CA VAL A 500 9.10 -15.68 41.26
C VAL A 500 7.88 -15.50 42.17
N ASN A 501 7.31 -14.30 42.18
CA ASN A 501 6.16 -13.96 43.04
C ASN A 501 4.88 -14.66 42.59
N LEU A 502 4.73 -14.92 41.29
CA LEU A 502 3.47 -15.36 40.72
C LEU A 502 3.09 -16.77 41.19
N LYS A 503 4.04 -17.71 41.18
CA LYS A 503 3.84 -19.04 41.74
C LYS A 503 3.52 -19.00 43.24
N GLN A 504 4.19 -18.13 43.98
CA GLN A 504 3.97 -17.98 45.42
C GLN A 504 2.60 -17.36 45.73
N ILE A 505 2.14 -16.38 44.96
CA ILE A 505 0.89 -15.67 45.23
C ILE A 505 -0.31 -16.51 44.80
N ILE A 506 -0.25 -17.22 43.66
CA ILE A 506 -1.34 -18.09 43.22
C ILE A 506 -1.66 -19.17 44.27
N THR A 507 -0.65 -19.73 44.94
CA THR A 507 -0.86 -20.74 46.00
C THR A 507 -1.39 -20.16 47.31
N GLN A 508 -1.31 -18.84 47.51
CA GLN A 508 -1.86 -18.16 48.69
C GLN A 508 -3.32 -17.71 48.50
N ILE A 509 -3.75 -17.48 47.25
CA ILE A 509 -5.09 -16.99 46.95
C ILE A 509 -6.09 -18.16 47.01
N ASP A 510 -7.19 -17.97 47.73
CA ASP A 510 -8.34 -18.86 47.61
C ASP A 510 -8.97 -18.72 46.21
N LYS A 511 -9.17 -19.85 45.53
CA LYS A 511 -9.65 -19.93 44.13
C LYS A 511 -10.91 -19.11 43.89
N GLN A 512 -11.78 -18.95 44.89
CA GLN A 512 -13.01 -18.16 44.77
C GLN A 512 -12.78 -16.65 44.58
N PHE A 513 -11.59 -16.13 44.92
CA PHE A 513 -11.25 -14.71 44.78
C PHE A 513 -10.52 -14.38 43.48
N ILE A 514 -10.03 -15.38 42.74
CA ILE A 514 -9.42 -15.15 41.43
C ILE A 514 -10.52 -14.81 40.42
N LEU A 515 -10.31 -13.77 39.62
CA LEU A 515 -11.26 -13.33 38.60
C LEU A 515 -11.55 -14.48 37.61
N LYS A 516 -12.84 -14.65 37.26
CA LYS A 516 -13.35 -15.75 36.40
C LYS A 516 -12.52 -15.93 35.11
N LYS A 517 -12.07 -14.82 34.50
CA LYS A 517 -11.25 -14.80 33.27
C LYS A 517 -9.93 -15.59 33.35
N TYR A 518 -9.42 -15.91 34.54
CA TYR A 518 -8.20 -16.71 34.72
C TYR A 518 -8.48 -18.19 35.02
N ILE A 519 -9.73 -18.56 35.33
CA ILE A 519 -10.10 -19.92 35.77
C ILE A 519 -10.82 -20.71 34.66
N GLU A 520 -11.45 -20.05 33.69
CA GLU A 520 -12.36 -20.65 32.69
C GLU A 520 -11.86 -21.97 32.07
N THR A 521 -12.38 -23.09 32.60
CA THR A 521 -12.38 -24.41 31.97
C THR A 521 -13.38 -25.37 32.62
N ASN A 522 -13.98 -26.22 31.78
CA ASN A 522 -14.86 -27.33 32.17
C ASN A 522 -14.09 -28.61 32.61
N HIS A 523 -12.78 -28.52 32.88
CA HIS A 523 -11.93 -29.67 33.20
C HIS A 523 -11.34 -29.60 34.62
N ILE A 524 -11.23 -30.76 35.27
CA ILE A 524 -10.53 -30.92 36.55
C ILE A 524 -9.03 -30.82 36.27
N LEU A 525 -8.40 -29.71 36.65
CA LEU A 525 -6.96 -29.47 36.48
C LEU A 525 -6.22 -29.82 37.78
N ASP A 526 -5.02 -30.40 37.65
CA ASP A 526 -4.07 -30.51 38.77
C ASP A 526 -3.57 -29.11 39.20
N GLU A 527 -3.10 -28.98 40.45
CA GLU A 527 -2.68 -27.71 41.03
C GLU A 527 -1.50 -27.08 40.27
N SER A 528 -0.56 -27.91 39.80
CA SER A 528 0.58 -27.46 38.98
C SER A 528 0.14 -26.89 37.64
N GLU A 529 -0.81 -27.56 36.97
CA GLU A 529 -1.35 -27.17 35.67
C GLU A 529 -2.15 -25.86 35.78
N MET A 530 -2.95 -25.72 36.84
CA MET A 530 -3.68 -24.50 37.16
C MET A 530 -2.74 -23.31 37.36
N ILE A 531 -1.66 -23.48 38.14
CA ILE A 531 -0.67 -22.42 38.38
C ILE A 531 -0.03 -21.97 37.06
N ASN A 532 0.42 -22.91 36.23
CA ASN A 532 1.07 -22.60 34.96
C ASN A 532 0.13 -21.84 34.02
N ARG A 533 -1.14 -22.23 33.95
CA ARG A 533 -2.12 -21.58 33.07
C ARG A 533 -2.50 -20.18 33.53
N ILE A 534 -2.72 -19.98 34.83
CA ILE A 534 -2.95 -18.64 35.38
C ILE A 534 -1.71 -17.76 35.12
N SER A 535 -0.52 -18.34 35.27
CA SER A 535 0.75 -17.65 34.98
C SER A 535 0.85 -17.21 33.52
N GLU A 536 0.58 -18.11 32.59
CA GLU A 536 0.62 -17.83 31.16
C GLU A 536 -0.39 -16.73 30.79
N GLN A 537 -1.64 -16.85 31.25
CA GLN A 537 -2.68 -15.87 30.96
C GLN A 537 -2.35 -14.50 31.57
N PHE A 538 -1.80 -14.44 32.79
CA PHE A 538 -1.33 -13.21 33.40
C PHE A 538 -0.22 -12.56 32.57
N LEU A 539 0.79 -13.33 32.16
CA LEU A 539 1.93 -12.82 31.39
C LEU A 539 1.47 -12.31 30.02
N ARG A 540 0.61 -13.08 29.33
CA ARG A 540 0.01 -12.67 28.05
C ARG A 540 -0.76 -11.36 28.18
N GLU A 541 -1.58 -11.21 29.21
CA GLU A 541 -2.32 -9.96 29.44
C GLU A 541 -1.37 -8.80 29.74
N SER A 542 -0.31 -9.05 30.52
CA SER A 542 0.74 -8.07 30.82
C SER A 542 1.40 -7.54 29.55
N VAL A 543 1.78 -8.42 28.63
CA VAL A 543 2.35 -8.04 27.34
C VAL A 543 1.32 -7.36 26.45
N SER A 544 0.07 -7.81 26.42
CA SER A 544 -0.98 -7.20 25.57
C SER A 544 -1.30 -5.75 25.96
N THR A 545 -1.15 -5.40 27.24
CA THR A 545 -1.39 -4.04 27.76
C THR A 545 -0.17 -3.12 27.69
N SER A 546 0.96 -3.63 27.17
CA SER A 546 2.20 -2.88 26.99
C SER A 546 2.06 -1.75 25.97
N PHE A 547 2.89 -0.72 26.11
CA PHE A 547 2.99 0.33 25.10
C PHE A 547 3.95 -0.10 23.99
N GLY A 548 3.41 -0.38 22.80
CA GLY A 548 4.15 -0.70 21.57
C GLY A 548 4.88 -2.05 21.51
N LEU A 549 5.10 -2.76 22.62
CA LEU A 549 5.94 -3.97 22.64
C LEU A 549 5.30 -5.17 21.93
N GLN A 550 4.01 -5.42 22.15
CA GLN A 550 3.32 -6.53 21.45
C GLN A 550 3.27 -6.32 19.94
N GLN A 551 3.03 -5.09 19.51
CA GLN A 551 3.04 -4.70 18.10
C GLN A 551 4.44 -4.83 17.51
N LEU A 552 5.48 -4.41 18.23
CA LEU A 552 6.88 -4.59 17.82
C LEU A 552 7.25 -6.07 17.67
N ASP A 553 6.90 -6.93 18.63
CA ASP A 553 7.18 -8.37 18.58
C ASP A 553 6.52 -9.02 17.35
N ASN A 554 5.24 -8.71 17.12
CA ASN A 554 4.52 -9.18 15.93
C ASN A 554 5.15 -8.67 14.63
N PHE A 555 5.58 -7.40 14.61
CA PHE A 555 6.20 -6.77 13.46
C PHE A 555 7.53 -7.45 13.09
N ILE A 556 8.45 -7.57 14.04
CA ILE A 556 9.76 -8.19 13.84
C ILE A 556 9.61 -9.67 13.49
N SER A 557 8.72 -10.39 14.17
CA SER A 557 8.45 -11.81 13.89
C SER A 557 7.95 -12.02 12.46
N LYS A 558 7.01 -11.18 12.00
CA LYS A 558 6.48 -11.24 10.64
C LYS A 558 7.56 -10.96 9.60
N ILE A 559 8.39 -9.95 9.83
CA ILE A 559 9.54 -9.62 8.96
C ILE A 559 10.50 -10.80 8.85
N LEU A 560 10.93 -11.34 10.00
CA LEU A 560 11.89 -12.44 10.03
C LEU A 560 11.35 -13.69 9.33
N ASN A 561 10.08 -14.04 9.56
CA ASN A 561 9.42 -15.16 8.89
C ASN A 561 9.38 -14.96 7.36
N THR A 562 9.02 -13.77 6.90
CA THR A 562 8.99 -13.45 5.46
C THR A 562 10.40 -13.54 4.84
N LEU A 563 11.43 -13.02 5.52
CA LEU A 563 12.81 -13.13 5.05
C LEU A 563 13.28 -14.60 4.96
N PHE A 564 12.94 -15.41 5.96
CA PHE A 564 13.22 -16.86 5.91
C PHE A 564 12.49 -17.54 4.75
N GLU A 565 11.21 -17.26 4.55
CA GLU A 565 10.44 -17.82 3.43
C GLU A 565 11.07 -17.46 2.07
N GLN A 566 11.51 -16.21 1.89
CA GLN A 566 12.25 -15.78 0.70
C GLN A 566 13.56 -16.55 0.52
N SER A 567 14.35 -16.73 1.59
CA SER A 567 15.63 -17.46 1.53
C SER A 567 15.50 -18.92 1.12
N VAL A 568 14.36 -19.55 1.45
CA VAL A 568 14.10 -20.96 1.12
C VAL A 568 13.60 -21.11 -0.32
N LYS A 569 12.82 -20.14 -0.82
CA LYS A 569 12.16 -20.22 -2.13
C LYS A 569 12.99 -19.69 -3.29
N LEU A 570 13.98 -18.84 -3.03
CA LEU A 570 14.76 -18.17 -4.07
C LEU A 570 16.25 -18.51 -3.93
N ASP A 571 16.93 -18.67 -5.05
CA ASP A 571 18.39 -18.75 -5.08
C ASP A 571 19.03 -17.36 -4.82
N ILE A 572 20.34 -17.34 -4.59
CA ILE A 572 21.09 -16.12 -4.24
C ILE A 572 20.92 -15.02 -5.31
N GLN A 573 20.94 -15.39 -6.60
CA GLN A 573 20.82 -14.42 -7.69
C GLN A 573 19.43 -13.76 -7.71
N ASN A 574 18.36 -14.54 -7.52
CA ASN A 574 17.00 -14.03 -7.49
C ASN A 574 16.69 -13.29 -6.18
N LEU A 575 17.34 -13.62 -5.06
CA LEU A 575 17.28 -12.84 -3.83
C LEU A 575 17.87 -11.45 -4.02
N ASP A 576 19.07 -11.35 -4.58
CA ASP A 576 19.71 -10.04 -4.84
C ASP A 576 18.85 -9.19 -5.79
N LEU A 577 18.27 -9.82 -6.81
CA LEU A 577 17.38 -9.16 -7.75
C LEU A 577 16.09 -8.67 -7.06
N LEU A 578 15.48 -9.50 -6.21
CA LEU A 578 14.31 -9.11 -5.42
C LEU A 578 14.64 -7.98 -4.44
N MET A 579 15.83 -7.98 -3.85
CA MET A 579 16.26 -6.90 -2.97
C MET A 579 16.44 -5.57 -3.70
N SER A 580 16.80 -5.61 -4.98
CA SER A 580 16.88 -4.43 -5.84
C SER A 580 15.52 -3.92 -6.33
N TYR A 581 14.50 -4.78 -6.32
CA TYR A 581 13.15 -4.46 -6.78
C TYR A 581 12.48 -3.41 -5.89
N ASP A 582 12.01 -2.34 -6.49
CA ASP A 582 11.16 -1.35 -5.85
C ASP A 582 9.71 -1.43 -6.36
N PRO A 583 8.76 -1.97 -5.57
CA PRO A 583 7.36 -2.07 -5.96
C PRO A 583 6.71 -0.72 -6.28
N GLN A 584 7.20 0.37 -5.68
CA GLN A 584 6.69 1.71 -5.96
C GLN A 584 7.09 2.20 -7.34
N LYS A 585 8.09 1.60 -7.99
CA LYS A 585 8.57 1.98 -9.33
C LYS A 585 8.05 1.08 -10.45
N ALA A 586 7.22 0.09 -10.13
CA ALA A 586 6.76 -0.89 -11.11
C ALA A 586 5.83 -0.32 -12.19
N LEU A 587 5.01 0.67 -11.82
CA LEU A 587 3.94 1.21 -12.66
C LEU A 587 3.93 2.74 -12.65
N SER A 588 3.55 3.33 -13.78
CA SER A 588 3.36 4.78 -13.94
C SER A 588 2.19 5.08 -14.89
N SER A 589 1.33 6.03 -14.53
CA SER A 589 0.24 6.48 -15.43
C SER A 589 0.75 7.51 -16.42
N ILE A 590 0.17 7.57 -17.62
CA ILE A 590 0.52 8.61 -18.61
C ILE A 590 0.04 10.00 -18.16
N TYR A 591 -1.13 10.08 -17.53
CA TYR A 591 -1.78 11.34 -17.14
C TYR A 591 -1.41 11.77 -15.71
N GLU A 592 -1.14 10.81 -14.84
CA GLU A 592 -0.69 11.04 -13.45
C GLU A 592 0.64 10.29 -13.22
N PRO A 593 1.75 10.78 -13.81
CA PRO A 593 3.01 10.06 -13.80
C PRO A 593 3.56 9.89 -12.39
N ASN A 594 4.10 8.70 -12.14
CA ASN A 594 4.73 8.40 -10.86
C ASN A 594 6.07 9.16 -10.75
N PRO A 595 6.23 10.04 -9.73
CA PRO A 595 7.39 10.93 -9.63
C PRO A 595 8.72 10.18 -9.49
N TYR A 596 8.71 8.96 -8.93
CA TYR A 596 9.92 8.13 -8.75
C TYR A 596 10.41 7.44 -10.02
N THR A 597 9.64 7.54 -11.11
CA THR A 597 9.91 6.85 -12.37
C THR A 597 9.85 7.78 -13.57
N ASN A 598 9.73 9.10 -13.37
CA ASN A 598 9.54 10.06 -14.46
C ASN A 598 10.84 10.36 -15.24
N ASP A 599 11.41 9.32 -15.83
CA ASP A 599 12.66 9.34 -16.59
C ASP A 599 12.64 8.31 -17.73
N ARG A 600 13.57 8.47 -18.68
CA ARG A 600 13.67 7.60 -19.87
C ARG A 600 14.13 6.18 -19.55
N ILE A 601 14.79 5.97 -18.41
CA ILE A 601 15.33 4.66 -18.03
C ILE A 601 14.16 3.75 -17.62
N HIS A 602 13.24 4.25 -16.79
CA HIS A 602 12.09 3.47 -16.32
C HIS A 602 10.97 3.38 -17.35
N LEU A 603 10.63 4.49 -18.00
CA LEU A 603 9.45 4.58 -18.89
C LEU A 603 9.75 4.17 -20.33
N GLY A 604 11.03 4.04 -20.68
CA GLY A 604 11.48 3.97 -22.06
C GLY A 604 11.26 5.30 -22.81
N ASN A 605 11.80 5.39 -24.02
CA ASN A 605 11.73 6.61 -24.82
C ASN A 605 10.28 6.97 -25.19
N LYS A 606 9.51 5.96 -25.62
CA LYS A 606 8.11 6.14 -26.05
C LYS A 606 7.23 6.59 -24.89
N GLY A 607 7.29 5.89 -23.76
CA GLY A 607 6.48 6.19 -22.57
C GLY A 607 6.79 7.56 -21.99
N TYR A 608 8.08 7.91 -21.89
CA TYR A 608 8.52 9.22 -21.43
C TYR A 608 7.99 10.37 -22.29
N ASN A 609 8.05 10.21 -23.62
CA ASN A 609 7.55 11.23 -24.54
C ASN A 609 6.02 11.36 -24.48
N LEU A 610 5.28 10.26 -24.29
CA LEU A 610 3.82 10.30 -24.10
C LEU A 610 3.43 11.08 -22.83
N ILE A 611 4.14 10.86 -21.72
CA ILE A 611 3.93 11.62 -20.48
C ILE A 611 4.20 13.11 -20.69
N LYS A 612 5.29 13.46 -21.37
CA LYS A 612 5.59 14.86 -21.70
C LYS A 612 4.50 15.51 -22.56
N LEU A 613 4.05 14.81 -23.61
CA LEU A 613 2.96 15.29 -24.46
C LEU A 613 1.67 15.49 -23.66
N SER A 614 1.31 14.52 -22.80
CA SER A 614 0.14 14.61 -21.93
C SER A 614 0.22 15.80 -20.97
N ALA A 615 1.40 16.06 -20.38
CA ALA A 615 1.61 17.20 -19.49
C ALA A 615 1.44 18.55 -20.20
N LEU A 616 1.68 18.60 -21.52
CA LEU A 616 1.46 19.78 -22.37
C LEU A 616 0.01 19.92 -22.86
N GLY A 617 -0.88 19.00 -22.47
CA GLY A 617 -2.28 18.99 -22.92
C GLY A 617 -2.46 18.53 -24.37
N MET A 618 -1.49 17.80 -24.92
CA MET A 618 -1.60 17.22 -26.26
C MET A 618 -2.54 16.01 -26.25
N PRO A 619 -3.23 15.70 -27.35
CA PRO A 619 -4.25 14.66 -27.38
C PRO A 619 -3.60 13.27 -27.42
N VAL A 620 -3.15 12.78 -26.27
CA VAL A 620 -2.53 11.46 -26.10
C VAL A 620 -3.58 10.51 -25.56
N PRO A 621 -3.79 9.31 -26.12
CA PRO A 621 -4.74 8.37 -25.53
C PRO A 621 -4.34 7.95 -24.10
N PRO A 622 -5.30 7.79 -23.17
CA PRO A 622 -4.99 7.43 -21.79
C PRO A 622 -4.40 6.01 -21.72
N GLY A 623 -3.54 5.79 -20.74
CA GLY A 623 -2.84 4.53 -20.55
C GLY A 623 -1.93 4.54 -19.32
N PHE A 624 -1.20 3.45 -19.15
CA PHE A 624 -0.17 3.27 -18.13
C PHE A 624 1.01 2.48 -18.67
N ILE A 625 2.12 2.56 -17.94
CA ILE A 625 3.40 2.01 -18.33
C ILE A 625 3.87 1.08 -17.22
N ILE A 626 4.17 -0.15 -17.58
CA ILE A 626 4.90 -1.12 -16.77
C ILE A 626 6.38 -0.88 -17.04
N THR A 627 7.11 -0.43 -16.02
CA THR A 627 8.43 0.15 -16.21
C THR A 627 9.50 -0.93 -16.45
N THR A 628 10.70 -0.50 -16.84
CA THR A 628 11.87 -1.39 -16.94
C THR A 628 12.29 -1.98 -15.59
N GLU A 629 11.79 -1.46 -14.46
CA GLU A 629 12.01 -2.04 -13.13
C GLU A 629 11.48 -3.47 -13.05
N VAL A 630 10.27 -3.67 -13.58
CA VAL A 630 9.64 -5.00 -13.67
C VAL A 630 10.44 -5.90 -14.60
N PHE A 631 10.93 -5.37 -15.73
CA PHE A 631 11.75 -6.15 -16.65
C PHE A 631 13.05 -6.65 -16.00
N ARG A 632 13.77 -5.76 -15.30
CA ARG A 632 15.03 -6.10 -14.62
C ARG A 632 14.82 -7.17 -13.57
N CYS A 633 13.73 -7.09 -12.82
CA CYS A 633 13.43 -8.01 -11.72
C CYS A 633 12.52 -9.18 -12.11
N ARG A 634 12.19 -9.34 -13.41
CA ARG A 634 11.17 -10.28 -13.92
C ARG A 634 11.38 -11.71 -13.45
N LYS A 635 12.63 -12.19 -13.40
CA LYS A 635 12.95 -13.56 -12.95
C LYS A 635 12.53 -13.78 -11.49
N ALA A 636 12.93 -12.89 -10.59
CA ALA A 636 12.58 -12.95 -9.18
C ALA A 636 11.08 -12.74 -8.93
N ILE A 637 10.46 -11.78 -9.63
CA ILE A 637 9.00 -11.54 -9.57
C ILE A 637 8.24 -12.83 -9.93
N ASN A 638 8.68 -13.54 -10.98
CA ASN A 638 8.03 -14.78 -11.41
C ASN A 638 8.27 -15.98 -10.49
N GLN A 639 9.36 -16.01 -9.73
CA GLN A 639 9.62 -17.12 -8.81
C GLN A 639 8.95 -16.91 -7.45
N PHE A 640 8.71 -15.66 -7.05
CA PHE A 640 8.10 -15.35 -5.77
C PHE A 640 6.63 -14.90 -5.90
N LYS A 641 5.73 -15.83 -5.60
CA LYS A 641 4.27 -15.67 -5.75
C LYS A 641 3.72 -14.34 -5.22
N TYR A 642 4.10 -13.92 -4.01
CA TYR A 642 3.56 -12.69 -3.42
C TYR A 642 3.96 -11.41 -4.16
N VAL A 643 5.13 -11.39 -4.79
CA VAL A 643 5.59 -10.24 -5.58
C VAL A 643 4.84 -10.19 -6.91
N ARG A 644 4.62 -11.35 -7.54
CA ARG A 644 3.78 -11.45 -8.73
C ARG A 644 2.35 -10.97 -8.45
N GLU A 645 1.71 -11.48 -7.40
CA GLU A 645 0.35 -11.09 -7.02
C GLU A 645 0.23 -9.57 -6.79
N HIS A 646 1.24 -8.96 -6.14
CA HIS A 646 1.29 -7.52 -5.96
C HIS A 646 1.37 -6.74 -7.28
N LEU A 647 2.20 -7.21 -8.23
CA LEU A 647 2.29 -6.59 -9.55
C LEU A 647 0.97 -6.73 -10.33
N GLU A 648 0.36 -7.93 -10.31
CA GLU A 648 -0.93 -8.21 -10.95
C GLU A 648 -2.04 -7.32 -10.39
N GLU A 649 -2.11 -7.15 -9.06
CA GLU A 649 -3.06 -6.25 -8.42
C GLU A 649 -2.84 -4.79 -8.84
N GLY A 650 -1.58 -4.35 -8.96
CA GLY A 650 -1.22 -3.03 -9.47
C GLY A 650 -1.65 -2.81 -10.93
N ILE A 651 -1.45 -3.81 -11.80
CA ILE A 651 -1.90 -3.77 -13.20
C ILE A 651 -3.43 -3.70 -13.26
N LYS A 652 -4.14 -4.53 -12.48
CA LYS A 652 -5.61 -4.47 -12.36
C LYS A 652 -6.10 -3.11 -11.86
N GLY A 653 -5.42 -2.52 -10.87
CA GLY A 653 -5.70 -1.18 -10.39
C GLY A 653 -5.51 -0.11 -11.48
N SER A 654 -4.46 -0.24 -12.29
CA SER A 654 -4.17 0.65 -13.42
C SER A 654 -5.20 0.51 -14.55
N MET A 655 -5.63 -0.72 -14.85
CA MET A 655 -6.74 -0.99 -15.78
C MET A 655 -8.05 -0.36 -15.29
N ARG A 656 -8.42 -0.51 -14.01
CA ARG A 656 -9.61 0.16 -13.45
C ARG A 656 -9.55 1.69 -13.56
N ARG A 657 -8.35 2.28 -13.41
CA ARG A 657 -8.16 3.72 -13.63
C ARG A 657 -8.37 4.08 -15.10
N LEU A 658 -7.84 3.29 -16.02
CA LEU A 658 -8.05 3.46 -17.46
C LEU A 658 -9.54 3.35 -17.86
N GLU A 659 -10.27 2.41 -17.28
CA GLU A 659 -11.72 2.27 -17.46
C GLU A 659 -12.48 3.54 -17.03
N ARG A 660 -12.11 4.12 -15.88
CA ARG A 660 -12.70 5.40 -15.41
C ARG A 660 -12.38 6.56 -16.34
N LEU A 661 -11.13 6.68 -16.80
CA LEU A 661 -10.69 7.75 -17.71
C LEU A 661 -11.38 7.67 -19.08
N THR A 662 -11.64 6.45 -19.57
CA THR A 662 -12.26 6.22 -20.88
C THR A 662 -13.78 6.10 -20.82
N SER A 663 -14.35 5.95 -19.63
CA SER A 663 -15.75 5.57 -19.43
C SER A 663 -16.16 4.28 -20.18
N LYS A 664 -15.20 3.37 -20.42
CA LYS A 664 -15.38 2.05 -21.05
C LYS A 664 -14.94 0.95 -20.07
N ARG A 665 -15.31 -0.29 -20.33
CA ARG A 665 -14.93 -1.44 -19.47
C ARG A 665 -14.19 -2.51 -20.25
N PHE A 666 -13.04 -2.93 -19.74
CA PHE A 666 -12.22 -3.97 -20.35
C PHE A 666 -12.93 -5.33 -20.24
N GLY A 667 -13.09 -6.02 -21.37
CA GLY A 667 -13.82 -7.29 -21.43
C GLY A 667 -15.35 -7.20 -21.28
N SER A 668 -15.95 -6.01 -21.35
CA SER A 668 -17.42 -5.86 -21.36
C SER A 668 -17.97 -5.75 -22.78
N PRO A 669 -18.93 -6.62 -23.20
CA PRO A 669 -19.59 -6.48 -24.50
C PRO A 669 -20.47 -5.23 -24.62
N ASP A 670 -21.04 -4.70 -23.53
CA ASP A 670 -21.95 -3.56 -23.63
C ASP A 670 -21.24 -2.24 -23.95
N ASN A 671 -20.01 -2.06 -23.42
CA ASN A 671 -19.20 -0.87 -23.67
C ASN A 671 -17.70 -1.22 -23.66
N PRO A 672 -17.21 -1.87 -24.72
CA PRO A 672 -15.90 -2.51 -24.75
C PRO A 672 -14.74 -1.50 -24.77
N LEU A 673 -13.80 -1.69 -23.85
CA LEU A 673 -12.46 -1.11 -23.92
C LEU A 673 -11.51 -2.12 -24.56
N LEU A 674 -10.86 -1.74 -25.65
CA LEU A 674 -9.69 -2.45 -26.19
C LEU A 674 -8.43 -1.65 -25.93
N VAL A 675 -7.30 -2.34 -25.74
CA VAL A 675 -6.01 -1.71 -25.49
C VAL A 675 -4.96 -2.14 -26.50
N SER A 676 -3.99 -1.27 -26.74
CA SER A 676 -2.71 -1.62 -27.36
C SER A 676 -1.69 -1.94 -26.27
N VAL A 677 -0.80 -2.89 -26.54
CA VAL A 677 0.30 -3.28 -25.66
C VAL A 677 1.59 -3.15 -26.46
N ARG A 678 2.36 -2.10 -26.20
CA ARG A 678 3.52 -1.69 -27.00
C ARG A 678 4.79 -1.74 -26.18
N SER A 679 5.90 -2.16 -26.79
CA SER A 679 7.23 -2.05 -26.15
C SER A 679 7.71 -0.59 -26.05
N GLY A 680 8.59 -0.33 -25.08
CA GLY A 680 9.24 0.96 -24.89
C GLY A 680 10.66 0.80 -24.36
N GLY A 681 11.65 0.64 -25.24
CA GLY A 681 13.06 0.67 -24.85
C GLY A 681 13.54 2.09 -24.51
N ALA A 682 14.54 2.22 -23.63
CA ALA A 682 15.21 3.51 -23.37
C ALA A 682 15.87 4.08 -24.64
N ILE A 683 16.39 3.18 -25.48
CA ILE A 683 16.93 3.49 -26.80
C ILE A 683 15.92 3.01 -27.86
N SER A 684 15.66 3.85 -28.86
CA SER A 684 14.69 3.55 -29.91
C SER A 684 15.16 2.40 -30.82
N MET A 685 14.35 1.34 -30.90
CA MET A 685 14.52 0.16 -31.76
C MET A 685 13.30 0.00 -32.69
N PRO A 686 13.19 0.81 -33.77
CA PRO A 686 12.03 0.80 -34.64
C PRO A 686 11.85 -0.56 -35.33
N GLY A 687 10.62 -1.09 -35.35
CA GLY A 687 10.28 -2.38 -35.99
C GLY A 687 10.76 -3.65 -35.27
N MET A 688 11.68 -3.55 -34.31
CA MET A 688 12.35 -4.74 -33.74
C MET A 688 11.53 -5.49 -32.68
N MET A 689 10.63 -4.78 -32.01
CA MET A 689 9.93 -5.27 -30.82
C MET A 689 8.45 -5.53 -31.13
N ILE A 690 7.88 -6.53 -30.45
CA ILE A 690 6.47 -6.90 -30.65
C ILE A 690 5.56 -5.78 -30.11
N SER A 691 4.44 -5.57 -30.79
CA SER A 691 3.32 -4.74 -30.33
C SER A 691 2.02 -5.50 -30.61
N PHE A 692 1.08 -5.42 -29.68
CA PHE A 692 -0.27 -5.97 -29.86
C PHE A 692 -1.26 -4.83 -30.00
N LEU A 693 -2.17 -4.97 -30.96
CA LEU A 693 -3.31 -4.09 -31.15
C LEU A 693 -4.59 -4.84 -30.84
N ASN A 694 -5.63 -4.11 -30.41
CA ASN A 694 -6.96 -4.65 -30.14
C ASN A 694 -7.00 -5.73 -29.05
N VAL A 695 -6.10 -5.70 -28.06
CA VAL A 695 -6.10 -6.64 -26.93
C VAL A 695 -7.39 -6.48 -26.13
N GLY A 696 -8.00 -7.60 -25.77
CA GLY A 696 -9.32 -7.70 -25.13
C GLY A 696 -10.44 -8.11 -26.09
N ILE A 697 -10.16 -8.30 -27.37
CA ILE A 697 -11.16 -8.67 -28.39
C ILE A 697 -11.42 -10.18 -28.40
N ASN A 698 -12.69 -10.56 -28.51
CA ASN A 698 -13.17 -11.92 -28.75
C ASN A 698 -14.55 -11.82 -29.44
N GLU A 699 -15.18 -12.96 -29.74
CA GLU A 699 -16.47 -12.97 -30.46
C GLU A 699 -17.61 -12.22 -29.72
N GLU A 700 -17.66 -12.27 -28.39
CA GLU A 700 -18.66 -11.52 -27.60
C GLU A 700 -18.40 -10.01 -27.65
N ILE A 701 -17.13 -9.60 -27.55
CA ILE A 701 -16.72 -8.20 -27.66
C ILE A 701 -16.97 -7.65 -29.07
N ILE A 702 -16.83 -8.47 -30.11
CA ILE A 702 -17.18 -8.10 -31.48
C ILE A 702 -18.66 -7.74 -31.55
N LYS A 703 -19.58 -8.57 -31.02
CA LYS A 703 -21.03 -8.25 -31.00
C LYS A 703 -21.29 -6.89 -30.33
N GLY A 704 -20.59 -6.64 -29.23
CA GLY A 704 -20.59 -5.36 -28.53
C GLY A 704 -20.14 -4.17 -29.36
N LEU A 705 -18.97 -4.28 -29.99
CA LEU A 705 -18.41 -3.27 -30.88
C LEU A 705 -19.34 -2.98 -32.05
N ILE A 706 -19.97 -3.99 -32.63
CA ILE A 706 -20.94 -3.84 -33.72
C ILE A 706 -22.15 -3.06 -33.24
N LYS A 707 -22.69 -3.38 -32.06
CA LYS A 707 -23.82 -2.68 -31.45
C LYS A 707 -23.51 -1.20 -31.18
N GLN A 708 -22.29 -0.89 -30.73
CA GLN A 708 -21.87 0.48 -30.40
C GLN A 708 -21.55 1.33 -31.64
N THR A 709 -20.86 0.74 -32.62
CA THR A 709 -20.32 1.49 -33.77
C THR A 709 -21.25 1.45 -34.99
N GLY A 710 -22.11 0.43 -35.10
CA GLY A 710 -22.85 0.15 -36.34
C GLY A 710 -21.96 -0.30 -37.50
N ARG A 711 -20.69 -0.67 -37.25
CA ARG A 711 -19.69 -1.01 -38.27
C ARG A 711 -19.21 -2.46 -38.14
N PRO A 712 -19.92 -3.44 -38.73
CA PRO A 712 -19.56 -4.86 -38.64
C PRO A 712 -18.22 -5.19 -39.29
N TRP A 713 -17.91 -4.59 -40.44
CA TRP A 713 -16.62 -4.78 -41.11
C TRP A 713 -15.42 -4.41 -40.22
N PHE A 714 -15.51 -3.27 -39.54
CA PHE A 714 -14.47 -2.74 -38.64
C PHE A 714 -14.19 -3.71 -37.49
N ALA A 715 -15.23 -4.21 -36.84
CA ALA A 715 -15.08 -5.12 -35.69
C ALA A 715 -14.37 -6.43 -36.11
N TRP A 716 -14.68 -6.99 -37.28
CA TRP A 716 -14.00 -8.17 -37.81
C TRP A 716 -12.57 -7.89 -38.30
N ASP A 717 -12.28 -6.71 -38.87
CA ASP A 717 -10.91 -6.30 -39.22
C ASP A 717 -10.03 -6.18 -37.96
N CYS A 718 -10.55 -5.61 -36.86
CA CYS A 718 -9.87 -5.57 -35.57
C CYS A 718 -9.57 -6.98 -35.03
N TYR A 719 -10.53 -7.91 -35.12
CA TYR A 719 -10.33 -9.28 -34.64
C TYR A 719 -9.28 -10.03 -35.47
N ARG A 720 -9.38 -9.97 -36.80
CA ARG A 720 -8.35 -10.51 -37.69
C ARG A 720 -6.96 -9.95 -37.35
N ARG A 721 -6.86 -8.64 -37.12
CA ARG A 721 -5.58 -8.00 -36.79
C ARG A 721 -5.02 -8.53 -35.48
N PHE A 722 -5.85 -8.63 -34.45
CA PHE A 722 -5.44 -9.22 -33.17
C PHE A 722 -4.89 -10.64 -33.37
N LEU A 723 -5.59 -11.48 -34.14
CA LEU A 723 -5.16 -12.85 -34.44
C LEU A 723 -3.82 -12.91 -35.18
N GLN A 724 -3.59 -11.98 -36.12
CA GLN A 724 -2.31 -11.86 -36.80
C GLN A 724 -1.18 -11.49 -35.82
N CYS A 725 -1.38 -10.44 -35.01
CA CYS A 725 -0.40 -10.03 -34.00
C CYS A 725 -0.12 -11.17 -33.00
N TRP A 726 -1.17 -11.89 -32.59
CA TRP A 726 -1.08 -13.05 -31.71
C TRP A 726 -0.23 -14.15 -32.33
N GLY A 727 -0.60 -14.64 -33.51
CA GLY A 727 0.14 -15.71 -34.21
C GLY A 727 1.60 -15.34 -34.46
N MET A 728 1.87 -14.11 -34.92
CA MET A 728 3.23 -13.62 -35.13
C MET A 728 4.05 -13.55 -33.85
N SER A 729 3.43 -13.26 -32.70
CA SER A 729 4.14 -13.24 -31.41
C SER A 729 4.61 -14.61 -30.95
N PHE A 730 4.00 -15.69 -31.45
CA PHE A 730 4.40 -17.07 -31.20
C PHE A 730 5.23 -17.68 -32.34
N GLY A 731 5.62 -16.87 -33.33
CA GLY A 731 6.54 -17.27 -34.40
C GLY A 731 5.91 -17.65 -35.74
N ILE A 732 4.60 -17.46 -35.94
CA ILE A 732 4.01 -17.59 -37.29
C ILE A 732 4.54 -16.45 -38.17
N GLU A 733 5.10 -16.81 -39.32
CA GLU A 733 5.57 -15.84 -40.31
C GLU A 733 4.41 -15.06 -40.93
N ARG A 734 4.65 -13.78 -41.22
CA ARG A 734 3.65 -12.88 -41.82
C ARG A 734 3.13 -13.41 -43.15
N ASP A 735 3.97 -14.05 -43.95
CA ASP A 735 3.63 -14.55 -45.28
C ASP A 735 2.47 -15.55 -45.27
N LYS A 736 2.30 -16.28 -44.17
CA LYS A 736 1.14 -17.17 -43.99
C LYS A 736 -0.17 -16.39 -43.94
N PHE A 737 -0.20 -15.26 -43.24
CA PHE A 737 -1.37 -14.39 -43.18
C PHE A 737 -1.60 -13.64 -44.50
N ASP A 738 -0.52 -13.16 -45.13
CA ASP A 738 -0.61 -12.48 -46.42
C ASP A 738 -1.12 -13.44 -47.52
N ALA A 739 -0.74 -14.71 -47.49
CA ALA A 739 -1.27 -15.75 -48.37
C ALA A 739 -2.80 -15.90 -48.20
N ILE A 740 -3.30 -15.98 -46.96
CA ILE A 740 -4.75 -16.04 -46.70
C ILE A 740 -5.45 -14.83 -47.31
N MET A 741 -4.97 -13.63 -47.01
CA MET A 741 -5.54 -12.39 -47.54
C MET A 741 -5.59 -12.40 -49.09
N ASN A 742 -4.52 -12.84 -49.74
CA ASN A 742 -4.44 -12.91 -51.20
C ASN A 742 -5.37 -13.99 -51.79
N THR A 743 -5.50 -15.15 -51.14
CA THR A 743 -6.48 -16.18 -51.53
C THR A 743 -7.91 -15.63 -51.52
N PHE A 744 -8.27 -14.88 -50.48
CA PHE A 744 -9.60 -14.28 -50.37
C PHE A 744 -9.82 -13.13 -51.36
N LYS A 745 -8.79 -12.31 -51.64
CA LYS A 745 -8.84 -11.29 -52.70
C LYS A 745 -9.09 -11.91 -54.07
N ALA A 746 -8.38 -12.99 -54.41
CA ALA A 746 -8.57 -13.72 -55.65
C ALA A 746 -9.96 -14.37 -55.72
N ARG A 747 -10.39 -15.03 -54.63
CA ARG A 747 -11.71 -15.70 -54.53
C ARG A 747 -12.88 -14.74 -54.78
N TYR A 748 -12.82 -13.54 -54.19
CA TYR A 748 -13.89 -12.55 -54.27
C TYR A 748 -13.68 -11.48 -55.35
N ASN A 749 -12.63 -11.60 -56.17
CA ASN A 749 -12.22 -10.63 -57.18
C ASN A 749 -12.10 -9.19 -56.62
N VAL A 750 -11.49 -9.09 -55.43
CA VAL A 750 -11.31 -7.83 -54.71
C VAL A 750 -9.85 -7.40 -54.74
N GLU A 751 -9.57 -6.21 -55.28
CA GLU A 751 -8.21 -5.68 -55.35
C GLU A 751 -7.69 -5.13 -54.00
N ARG A 752 -8.58 -4.60 -53.15
CA ARG A 752 -8.21 -3.88 -51.91
C ARG A 752 -9.01 -4.37 -50.71
N LYS A 753 -8.35 -4.49 -49.55
CA LYS A 753 -8.95 -4.94 -48.27
C LYS A 753 -10.27 -4.24 -47.93
N ILE A 754 -10.33 -2.92 -48.15
CA ILE A 754 -11.51 -2.10 -47.82
C ILE A 754 -12.76 -2.42 -48.66
N LYS A 755 -12.60 -3.12 -49.80
CA LYS A 755 -13.72 -3.50 -50.68
C LYS A 755 -14.39 -4.83 -50.27
N PHE A 756 -13.88 -5.54 -49.26
CA PHE A 756 -14.56 -6.73 -48.74
C PHE A 756 -15.85 -6.35 -48.00
N THR A 757 -16.90 -7.16 -48.12
CA THR A 757 -18.12 -7.02 -47.31
C THR A 757 -17.85 -7.41 -45.85
N PRO A 758 -18.72 -7.02 -44.89
CA PRO A 758 -18.60 -7.43 -43.50
C PRO A 758 -18.54 -8.95 -43.31
N GLU A 759 -19.34 -9.71 -44.05
CA GLU A 759 -19.41 -11.18 -44.01
C GLU A 759 -18.12 -11.80 -44.54
N GLN A 760 -17.59 -11.28 -45.66
CA GLN A 760 -16.31 -11.70 -46.19
C GLN A 760 -15.18 -11.42 -45.18
N MET A 761 -15.21 -10.27 -44.50
CA MET A 761 -14.22 -9.95 -43.49
C MET A 761 -14.27 -10.90 -42.29
N LYS A 762 -15.47 -11.32 -41.88
CA LYS A 762 -15.68 -12.34 -40.86
C LYS A 762 -15.07 -13.68 -41.29
N GLU A 763 -15.28 -14.12 -42.53
CA GLU A 763 -14.68 -15.36 -43.03
C GLU A 763 -13.16 -15.32 -42.99
N ILE A 764 -12.54 -14.18 -43.37
CA ILE A 764 -11.09 -14.02 -43.31
C ILE A 764 -10.61 -14.07 -41.85
N ALA A 765 -11.31 -13.41 -40.91
CA ALA A 765 -10.95 -13.45 -39.50
C ALA A 765 -11.00 -14.89 -38.93
N ILE A 766 -12.00 -15.67 -39.33
CA ILE A 766 -12.10 -17.10 -38.96
C ILE A 766 -10.94 -17.89 -39.57
N ALA A 767 -10.61 -17.69 -40.84
CA ALA A 767 -9.48 -18.36 -41.48
C ALA A 767 -8.14 -18.04 -40.79
N TYR A 768 -7.95 -16.81 -40.31
CA TYR A 768 -6.77 -16.44 -39.50
C TYR A 768 -6.78 -17.20 -38.16
N ARG A 769 -7.95 -17.30 -37.51
CA ARG A 769 -8.11 -18.03 -36.25
C ARG A 769 -7.77 -19.51 -36.42
N ASP A 770 -8.27 -20.12 -37.48
CA ASP A 770 -8.03 -21.53 -37.79
C ASP A 770 -6.56 -21.77 -38.12
N THR A 771 -5.93 -20.89 -38.91
CA THR A 771 -4.49 -20.97 -39.19
C THR A 771 -3.66 -20.89 -37.90
N VAL A 772 -3.99 -19.99 -36.98
CA VAL A 772 -3.27 -19.90 -35.68
C VAL A 772 -3.41 -21.21 -34.89
N ARG A 773 -4.59 -21.84 -34.91
CA ARG A 773 -4.84 -23.13 -34.25
C ARG A 773 -4.10 -24.29 -34.93
N ASP A 774 -4.02 -24.29 -36.26
CA ASP A 774 -3.31 -25.32 -37.04
C ASP A 774 -1.81 -25.34 -36.73
N PHE A 775 -1.23 -24.20 -36.34
CA PHE A 775 0.13 -24.10 -35.81
C PHE A 775 0.27 -24.50 -34.33
N GLY A 776 -0.79 -25.02 -33.71
CA GLY A 776 -0.80 -25.45 -32.31
C GLY A 776 -0.79 -24.29 -31.30
N ILE A 777 -1.09 -23.06 -31.72
CA ILE A 777 -1.11 -21.89 -30.85
C ILE A 777 -2.52 -21.70 -30.28
N GLU A 778 -2.61 -21.71 -28.94
CA GLU A 778 -3.86 -21.46 -28.24
C GLU A 778 -4.29 -19.99 -28.38
N ILE A 779 -5.58 -19.78 -28.65
CA ILE A 779 -6.19 -18.45 -28.72
C ILE A 779 -7.05 -18.28 -27.49
N ILE A 780 -6.66 -17.33 -26.64
CA ILE A 780 -7.31 -17.08 -25.37
C ILE A 780 -8.44 -16.10 -25.57
N ASP A 781 -9.67 -16.47 -25.21
CA ASP A 781 -10.83 -15.57 -25.33
C ASP A 781 -11.01 -14.68 -24.08
N ASP A 782 -10.41 -15.04 -22.94
CA ASP A 782 -10.45 -14.25 -21.70
C ASP A 782 -9.59 -12.97 -21.81
N PRO A 783 -10.17 -11.77 -21.72
CA PRO A 783 -9.46 -10.50 -21.93
C PRO A 783 -8.32 -10.25 -20.93
N GLU A 784 -8.48 -10.63 -19.65
CA GLU A 784 -7.43 -10.45 -18.63
C GLU A 784 -6.20 -11.30 -18.97
N LYS A 785 -6.41 -12.59 -19.29
CA LYS A 785 -5.33 -13.48 -19.70
C LYS A 785 -4.69 -13.06 -21.03
N GLN A 786 -5.48 -12.54 -21.98
CA GLN A 786 -4.93 -11.96 -23.22
C GLN A 786 -3.94 -10.83 -22.91
N LEU A 787 -4.29 -9.93 -21.97
CA LEU A 787 -3.42 -8.83 -21.55
C LEU A 787 -2.14 -9.33 -20.89
N ASP A 788 -2.24 -10.28 -19.96
CA ASP A 788 -1.08 -10.86 -19.27
C ASP A 788 -0.09 -11.53 -20.24
N ILE A 789 -0.60 -12.31 -21.19
CA ILE A 789 0.22 -12.95 -22.22
C ILE A 789 0.85 -11.89 -23.13
N SER A 790 0.08 -10.87 -23.54
CA SER A 790 0.60 -9.78 -24.37
C SER A 790 1.76 -9.04 -23.69
N ILE A 791 1.62 -8.70 -22.40
CA ILE A 791 2.68 -8.08 -21.60
C ILE A 791 3.92 -8.98 -21.55
N SER A 792 3.71 -10.27 -21.27
CA SER A 792 4.79 -11.26 -21.18
C SER A 792 5.54 -11.41 -22.52
N GLN A 793 4.81 -11.42 -23.64
CA GLN A 793 5.37 -11.50 -24.99
C GLN A 793 6.14 -10.24 -25.38
N VAL A 794 5.66 -9.05 -25.01
CA VAL A 794 6.40 -7.80 -25.23
C VAL A 794 7.72 -7.78 -24.45
N PHE A 795 7.73 -8.23 -23.19
CA PHE A 795 8.99 -8.39 -22.47
C PHE A 795 9.90 -9.44 -23.11
N GLN A 796 9.33 -10.56 -23.58
CA GLN A 796 10.10 -11.61 -24.23
C GLN A 796 10.71 -11.18 -25.56
N SER A 797 10.05 -10.27 -26.30
CA SER A 797 10.55 -9.81 -27.59
C SER A 797 11.89 -9.08 -27.51
N TRP A 798 12.29 -8.58 -26.34
CA TRP A 798 13.64 -8.04 -26.11
C TRP A 798 14.73 -9.07 -26.40
N PHE A 799 14.43 -10.34 -26.20
CA PHE A 799 15.35 -11.46 -26.40
C PHE A 799 15.20 -12.14 -27.77
N SER A 800 14.35 -11.62 -28.66
CA SER A 800 14.23 -12.12 -30.03
C SER A 800 15.53 -11.94 -30.82
N GLU A 801 15.75 -12.81 -31.81
CA GLU A 801 16.97 -12.79 -32.63
C GLU A 801 17.16 -11.46 -33.38
N LYS A 802 16.08 -10.90 -33.96
CA LYS A 802 16.10 -9.59 -34.60
C LYS A 802 16.49 -8.46 -33.64
N ALA A 803 15.94 -8.47 -32.41
CA ALA A 803 16.23 -7.44 -31.42
C ALA A 803 17.68 -7.54 -30.91
N ARG A 804 18.19 -8.76 -30.68
CA ARG A 804 19.60 -9.00 -30.34
C ARG A 804 20.54 -8.54 -31.45
N SER A 805 20.26 -8.93 -32.69
CA SER A 805 21.06 -8.55 -33.86
C SER A 805 21.11 -7.02 -34.02
N TYR A 806 19.96 -6.35 -33.86
CA TYR A 806 19.89 -4.89 -33.87
C TYR A 806 20.79 -4.26 -32.81
N ARG A 807 20.76 -4.80 -31.59
CA ARG A 807 21.60 -4.30 -30.49
C ARG A 807 23.08 -4.56 -30.71
N GLU A 808 23.44 -5.73 -31.23
CA GLU A 808 24.82 -6.08 -31.59
C GLU A 808 25.38 -5.13 -32.65
N ILE A 809 24.62 -4.91 -33.74
CA ILE A 809 25.02 -4.03 -34.85
C ILE A 809 25.23 -2.58 -34.39
N LEU A 810 24.41 -2.09 -33.46
CA LEU A 810 24.48 -0.71 -32.96
C LEU A 810 25.23 -0.55 -31.64
N GLY A 811 25.81 -1.61 -31.07
CA GLY A 811 26.54 -1.56 -29.79
C GLY A 811 25.66 -1.22 -28.58
N ILE A 812 24.40 -1.66 -28.56
CA ILE A 812 23.44 -1.41 -27.46
C ILE A 812 23.54 -2.54 -26.42
N SER A 813 23.62 -2.18 -25.13
CA SER A 813 23.66 -3.18 -24.04
C SER A 813 22.33 -3.95 -23.87
N ASP A 814 22.43 -5.25 -23.60
CA ASP A 814 21.27 -6.10 -23.26
C ASP A 814 20.59 -5.73 -21.94
N ASN A 815 21.31 -5.06 -21.03
CA ASN A 815 20.84 -4.75 -19.67
C ASN A 815 19.88 -3.55 -19.60
N TRP A 816 19.65 -2.84 -20.71
CA TRP A 816 18.67 -1.74 -20.75
C TRP A 816 17.25 -2.23 -20.50
N GLY A 817 16.87 -3.34 -21.15
CA GLY A 817 15.52 -3.88 -21.11
C GLY A 817 14.48 -3.02 -21.82
N THR A 818 13.21 -3.36 -21.59
CA THR A 818 12.07 -2.67 -22.21
C THR A 818 10.95 -2.43 -21.19
N ALA A 819 10.28 -1.30 -21.30
CA ALA A 819 9.00 -1.04 -20.64
C ALA A 819 7.84 -1.55 -21.52
N VAL A 820 6.67 -1.72 -20.92
CA VAL A 820 5.43 -2.08 -21.63
C VAL A 820 4.42 -0.96 -21.44
N ILE A 821 3.92 -0.43 -22.55
CA ILE A 821 2.94 0.66 -22.59
C ILE A 821 1.59 0.04 -22.91
N VAL A 822 0.64 0.16 -21.98
CA VAL A 822 -0.75 -0.28 -22.16
C VAL A 822 -1.61 0.96 -22.33
N GLN A 823 -2.22 1.11 -23.51
CA GLN A 823 -2.91 2.35 -23.89
C GLN A 823 -4.25 2.05 -24.55
N SER A 824 -5.27 2.88 -24.30
CA SER A 824 -6.57 2.75 -24.98
C SER A 824 -6.39 2.75 -26.50
N MET A 825 -7.09 1.84 -27.20
CA MET A 825 -7.12 1.83 -28.66
C MET A 825 -7.80 3.08 -29.21
N ILE A 826 -7.25 3.57 -30.32
CA ILE A 826 -7.82 4.57 -31.24
C ILE A 826 -7.79 3.95 -32.64
N TYR A 827 -8.87 4.13 -33.41
CA TYR A 827 -9.13 3.36 -34.61
C TYR A 827 -9.02 4.18 -35.90
N GLY A 828 -7.89 4.07 -36.60
CA GLY A 828 -7.72 4.63 -37.96
C GLY A 828 -8.50 3.86 -39.05
N ASN A 829 -9.12 2.74 -38.71
CA ASN A 829 -9.88 1.86 -39.59
C ASN A 829 -11.39 1.84 -39.30
N LEU A 830 -11.89 2.81 -38.53
CA LEU A 830 -13.30 2.87 -38.12
C LEU A 830 -14.26 3.09 -39.30
N ASP A 831 -13.96 4.09 -40.14
CA ASP A 831 -14.67 4.35 -41.39
C ASP A 831 -13.80 5.16 -42.38
N GLU A 832 -14.42 5.66 -43.47
CA GLU A 832 -13.74 6.41 -44.54
C GLU A 832 -13.19 7.78 -44.10
N ASN A 833 -13.65 8.32 -42.97
CA ASN A 833 -13.14 9.57 -42.39
C ASN A 833 -12.10 9.34 -41.29
N SER A 834 -11.73 8.08 -41.04
CA SER A 834 -10.70 7.71 -40.09
C SER A 834 -9.41 7.32 -40.81
N GLY A 835 -8.30 7.55 -40.13
CA GLY A 835 -6.99 7.25 -40.69
C GLY A 835 -5.88 7.33 -39.67
N THR A 836 -4.69 7.02 -40.14
CA THR A 836 -3.46 7.02 -39.35
C THR A 836 -2.34 7.57 -40.21
N GLY A 837 -1.30 8.10 -39.59
CA GLY A 837 -0.16 8.62 -40.33
C GLY A 837 1.11 8.70 -39.50
N VAL A 838 2.21 8.83 -40.22
CA VAL A 838 3.54 9.10 -39.69
C VAL A 838 4.05 10.34 -40.40
N LEU A 839 4.45 11.34 -39.63
CA LEU A 839 5.00 12.58 -40.17
C LEU A 839 6.32 12.95 -39.50
N PHE A 840 7.09 13.73 -40.23
CA PHE A 840 8.28 14.42 -39.81
C PHE A 840 7.96 15.91 -39.74
N THR A 841 8.52 16.58 -38.74
CA THR A 841 8.31 18.03 -38.58
C THR A 841 9.13 18.88 -39.54
N ARG A 842 10.03 18.26 -40.31
CA ARG A 842 10.79 18.86 -41.42
C ARG A 842 10.97 17.83 -42.53
N ASN A 843 11.36 18.30 -43.71
CA ASN A 843 11.79 17.44 -44.80
C ASN A 843 13.06 16.64 -44.39
N PRO A 844 13.02 15.29 -44.37
CA PRO A 844 14.16 14.47 -43.96
C PRO A 844 15.35 14.52 -44.94
N LEU A 845 15.12 14.98 -46.18
CA LEU A 845 16.15 15.09 -47.22
C LEU A 845 16.91 16.43 -47.19
N GLU A 846 16.39 17.43 -46.48
CA GLU A 846 16.94 18.78 -46.43
C GLU A 846 17.62 19.08 -45.08
N SER A 847 18.57 20.01 -45.12
CA SER A 847 19.34 20.43 -43.94
C SER A 847 18.76 21.67 -43.25
N GLY A 848 17.59 22.15 -43.67
CA GLY A 848 16.96 23.37 -43.15
C GLY A 848 16.26 23.17 -41.80
N ASP A 849 16.03 24.29 -41.11
CA ASP A 849 15.36 24.35 -39.79
C ASP A 849 13.87 24.77 -39.87
N ASN A 850 13.34 24.94 -41.08
CA ASN A 850 11.94 25.32 -41.28
C ASN A 850 10.99 24.16 -40.99
N ILE A 851 9.91 24.44 -40.25
CA ILE A 851 8.85 23.46 -40.01
C ILE A 851 8.09 23.21 -41.32
N THR A 852 8.25 22.00 -41.85
CA THR A 852 7.54 21.53 -43.05
C THR A 852 7.04 20.13 -42.75
N LEU A 853 5.72 19.96 -42.63
CA LEU A 853 5.15 18.66 -42.31
C LEU A 853 5.30 17.73 -43.52
N TRP A 854 6.05 16.65 -43.34
CA TRP A 854 6.38 15.70 -44.39
C TRP A 854 6.07 14.28 -43.96
N GLY A 855 5.47 13.43 -44.79
CA GLY A 855 5.31 12.02 -44.46
C GLY A 855 4.15 11.36 -45.16
N ASP A 856 3.61 10.32 -44.55
CA ASP A 856 2.61 9.45 -45.15
C ASP A 856 1.41 9.26 -44.21
N PHE A 857 0.19 9.27 -44.76
CA PHE A 857 -1.02 8.84 -44.07
C PHE A 857 -1.85 7.86 -44.92
N ALA A 858 -2.75 7.12 -44.28
CA ALA A 858 -3.68 6.20 -44.95
C ALA A 858 -5.05 6.23 -44.28
N LEU A 859 -6.11 6.11 -45.10
CA LEU A 859 -7.50 6.04 -44.66
C LEU A 859 -7.94 4.58 -44.49
N GLY A 860 -8.80 4.31 -43.51
CA GLY A 860 -9.33 2.96 -43.27
C GLY A 860 -8.26 1.93 -42.88
N ALA A 861 -7.16 2.39 -42.24
CA ALA A 861 -5.97 1.61 -41.95
C ALA A 861 -5.50 1.79 -40.51
N GLN A 862 -4.74 0.82 -39.98
CA GLN A 862 -4.07 0.96 -38.68
C GLN A 862 -2.58 1.29 -38.89
N GLY A 863 -1.93 1.94 -37.91
CA GLY A 863 -0.59 2.52 -38.08
C GLY A 863 0.47 1.55 -38.64
N GLU A 864 0.36 0.27 -38.26
CA GLU A 864 1.25 -0.80 -38.74
C GLU A 864 1.15 -1.01 -40.26
N ASP A 865 -0.03 -0.80 -40.87
CA ASP A 865 -0.23 -0.94 -42.32
C ASP A 865 0.64 0.06 -43.12
N ILE A 866 0.90 1.25 -42.55
CA ILE A 866 1.75 2.28 -43.17
C ILE A 866 3.22 1.91 -43.05
N VAL A 867 3.66 1.57 -41.83
CA VAL A 867 5.07 1.27 -41.56
C VAL A 867 5.53 0.02 -42.31
N LEU A 868 4.64 -0.96 -42.50
CA LEU A 868 4.90 -2.18 -43.28
C LEU A 868 4.73 -2.01 -44.79
N GLY A 869 4.26 -0.86 -45.28
CA GLY A 869 4.04 -0.62 -46.72
C GLY A 869 2.93 -1.47 -47.34
N LEU A 870 1.93 -1.87 -46.54
CA LEU A 870 0.84 -2.76 -46.94
C LEU A 870 -0.30 -2.04 -47.68
N VAL A 871 -0.42 -0.74 -47.45
CA VAL A 871 -1.45 0.11 -48.05
C VAL A 871 -0.79 1.20 -48.88
N LYS A 872 -1.50 1.64 -49.92
CA LYS A 872 -1.13 2.85 -50.64
C LYS A 872 -1.23 4.03 -49.66
N THR A 873 -0.12 4.73 -49.43
CA THR A 873 -0.09 5.92 -48.61
C THR A 873 -0.51 7.15 -49.42
N LEU A 874 -0.81 8.25 -48.73
CA LEU A 874 -1.10 9.57 -49.26
C LEU A 874 -0.16 10.60 -48.59
N PRO A 875 0.23 11.69 -49.27
CA PRO A 875 1.18 12.67 -48.75
C PRO A 875 0.58 13.55 -47.64
N ILE A 876 1.39 14.04 -46.70
CA ILE A 876 0.88 14.88 -45.60
C ILE A 876 0.59 16.33 -46.05
N SER A 877 1.50 16.94 -46.81
CA SER A 877 1.40 18.35 -47.23
C SER A 877 1.34 18.53 -48.74
N ARG A 878 0.87 19.70 -49.19
CA ARG A 878 0.92 20.09 -50.61
C ARG A 878 2.35 20.25 -51.12
N GLU A 879 3.22 20.77 -50.29
CA GLU A 879 4.63 21.02 -50.59
C GLU A 879 5.40 19.73 -50.88
N GLN A 880 5.07 18.62 -50.22
CA GLN A 880 5.69 17.30 -50.44
C GLN A 880 5.40 16.72 -51.84
N LYS A 881 4.24 17.02 -52.44
CA LYS A 881 3.75 16.32 -53.64
C LYS A 881 4.67 16.40 -54.86
N PRO A 882 5.22 17.57 -55.26
CA PRO A 882 6.10 17.66 -56.43
C PRO A 882 7.43 16.94 -56.26
N TYR A 883 7.96 16.90 -55.04
CA TYR A 883 9.25 16.25 -54.74
C TYR A 883 9.18 14.73 -54.86
N GLU A 884 8.04 14.13 -54.48
CA GLU A 884 7.82 12.68 -54.54
C GLU A 884 7.14 12.23 -55.85
N ASP A 885 6.91 13.13 -56.81
CA ASP A 885 6.15 12.88 -58.05
C ASP A 885 4.72 12.35 -57.79
N ARG A 886 4.07 12.90 -56.76
CA ARG A 886 2.71 12.54 -56.29
C ARG A 886 1.70 13.66 -56.52
N THR A 887 1.93 14.48 -57.54
CA THR A 887 1.15 15.71 -57.84
C THR A 887 -0.35 15.45 -58.07
N THR A 888 -0.70 14.24 -58.52
CA THR A 888 -2.09 13.80 -58.77
C THR A 888 -2.82 13.26 -57.55
N GLU A 889 -2.15 13.06 -56.40
CA GLU A 889 -2.74 12.49 -55.18
C GLU A 889 -3.27 13.60 -54.25
N MET A 890 -4.28 13.31 -53.42
CA MET A 890 -4.75 14.26 -52.38
C MET A 890 -3.88 14.18 -51.13
N SER A 891 -3.55 15.32 -50.52
CA SER A 891 -2.82 15.37 -49.24
C SER A 891 -3.72 15.45 -48.01
N LEU A 892 -3.13 15.27 -46.80
CA LEU A 892 -3.83 15.47 -45.52
C LEU A 892 -4.26 16.93 -45.36
N GLU A 893 -3.39 17.87 -45.74
CA GLU A 893 -3.68 19.31 -45.76
C GLU A 893 -4.92 19.65 -46.62
N GLU A 894 -5.08 18.98 -47.76
CA GLU A 894 -6.22 19.18 -48.67
C GLU A 894 -7.49 18.50 -48.14
N SER A 895 -7.36 17.27 -47.65
CA SER A 895 -8.50 16.40 -47.34
C SER A 895 -9.03 16.60 -45.92
N PHE A 896 -8.18 16.97 -44.97
CA PHE A 896 -8.47 17.12 -43.53
C PHE A 896 -7.79 18.37 -42.94
N PRO A 897 -8.14 19.59 -43.42
CA PRO A 897 -7.43 20.81 -43.06
C PRO A 897 -7.45 21.11 -41.56
N GLU A 898 -8.54 20.79 -40.86
CA GLU A 898 -8.64 21.01 -39.41
C GLU A 898 -7.65 20.14 -38.62
N LEU A 899 -7.51 18.86 -38.99
CA LEU A 899 -6.53 17.96 -38.40
C LEU A 899 -5.10 18.41 -38.70
N TYR A 900 -4.83 18.79 -39.96
CA TYR A 900 -3.52 19.29 -40.38
C TYR A 900 -3.11 20.53 -39.58
N ASN A 901 -4.01 21.50 -39.44
CA ASN A 901 -3.76 22.72 -38.67
C ASN A 901 -3.51 22.42 -37.18
N GLU A 902 -4.23 21.48 -36.60
CA GLU A 902 -4.00 21.07 -35.20
C GLU A 902 -2.64 20.39 -35.04
N ILE A 903 -2.26 19.49 -35.95
CA ILE A 903 -0.93 18.89 -35.98
C ILE A 903 0.15 19.98 -36.09
N GLN A 904 -0.02 20.93 -37.00
CA GLN A 904 0.92 22.03 -37.19
C GLN A 904 1.07 22.86 -35.92
N ARG A 905 -0.04 23.16 -35.23
CA ARG A 905 -0.05 23.84 -33.93
C ARG A 905 0.72 23.06 -32.87
N ILE A 906 0.50 21.75 -32.78
CA ILE A 906 1.22 20.86 -31.85
C ILE A 906 2.72 20.93 -32.14
N VAL A 907 3.12 20.78 -33.41
CA VAL A 907 4.53 20.81 -33.86
C VAL A 907 5.20 22.15 -33.55
N GLN A 908 4.52 23.27 -33.78
CA GLN A 908 5.02 24.59 -33.42
C GLN A 908 5.26 24.74 -31.91
N ILE A 909 4.35 24.22 -31.08
CA ILE A 909 4.53 24.22 -29.62
C ILE A 909 5.74 23.38 -29.23
N LEU A 910 5.86 22.16 -29.76
CA LEU A 910 6.98 21.26 -29.42
C LEU A 910 8.33 21.87 -29.79
N ILE A 911 8.47 22.40 -31.01
CA ILE A 911 9.75 22.87 -31.53
C ILE A 911 10.07 24.28 -31.01
N TYR A 912 9.17 25.24 -31.15
CA TYR A 912 9.49 26.63 -30.84
C TYR A 912 9.29 26.99 -29.37
N ARG A 913 8.24 26.46 -28.72
CA ARG A 913 7.96 26.78 -27.31
C ARG A 913 8.75 25.87 -26.36
N GLU A 914 8.64 24.57 -26.57
CA GLU A 914 9.23 23.56 -25.70
C GLU A 914 10.68 23.22 -26.09
N LYS A 915 11.17 23.76 -27.22
CA LYS A 915 12.54 23.60 -27.73
C LYS A 915 12.95 22.15 -27.99
N TRP A 916 12.01 21.34 -28.45
CA TRP A 916 12.32 19.98 -28.89
C TRP A 916 13.05 20.02 -30.24
N ASP A 917 13.94 19.06 -30.46
CA ASP A 917 14.50 18.82 -31.79
C ASP A 917 13.38 18.42 -32.77
N ALA A 918 13.67 18.42 -34.07
CA ALA A 918 12.68 17.97 -35.05
C ALA A 918 12.22 16.53 -34.74
N GLN A 919 10.91 16.32 -34.83
CA GLN A 919 10.25 15.09 -34.38
C GLN A 919 9.72 14.26 -35.55
N GLU A 920 9.70 12.95 -35.33
CA GLU A 920 8.87 12.00 -36.05
C GLU A 920 7.66 11.68 -35.16
N ILE A 921 6.47 11.90 -35.67
CA ILE A 921 5.20 11.80 -34.94
C ILE A 921 4.31 10.75 -35.60
N GLU A 922 3.85 9.78 -34.82
CA GLU A 922 2.78 8.85 -35.19
C GLU A 922 1.45 9.39 -34.66
N PHE A 923 0.44 9.49 -35.53
CA PHE A 923 -0.88 9.97 -35.16
C PHE A 923 -1.99 9.12 -35.77
N THR A 924 -3.17 9.16 -35.15
CA THR A 924 -4.39 8.50 -35.61
C THR A 924 -5.56 9.42 -35.40
N PHE A 925 -6.55 9.37 -36.29
CA PHE A 925 -7.78 10.14 -36.17
C PHE A 925 -9.02 9.30 -36.46
N GLU A 926 -10.09 9.56 -35.69
CA GLU A 926 -11.38 8.86 -35.78
C GLU A 926 -12.48 9.73 -36.41
N GLY A 927 -12.10 10.75 -37.17
CA GLY A 927 -13.02 11.70 -37.78
C GLY A 927 -12.29 12.94 -38.30
N ARG A 928 -13.05 13.92 -38.80
CA ARG A 928 -12.49 15.10 -39.49
C ARG A 928 -12.12 16.27 -38.56
N THR A 929 -12.58 16.25 -37.32
CA THR A 929 -12.45 17.36 -36.38
C THR A 929 -11.24 17.20 -35.46
N LYS A 930 -10.68 18.32 -34.96
CA LYS A 930 -9.44 18.29 -34.17
C LYS A 930 -9.53 17.50 -32.86
N ASP A 931 -10.72 17.38 -32.26
CA ASP A 931 -10.96 16.59 -31.04
C ASP A 931 -10.87 15.08 -31.27
N LYS A 932 -10.84 14.66 -32.54
CA LYS A 932 -10.67 13.26 -32.96
C LYS A 932 -9.23 12.93 -33.35
N LEU A 933 -8.29 13.87 -33.24
CA LEU A 933 -6.87 13.64 -33.47
C LEU A 933 -6.21 13.08 -32.21
N PHE A 934 -5.37 12.06 -32.36
CA PHE A 934 -4.59 11.50 -31.27
C PHE A 934 -3.12 11.31 -31.66
N ILE A 935 -2.21 11.74 -30.80
CA ILE A 935 -0.77 11.51 -30.93
C ILE A 935 -0.42 10.22 -30.21
N LEU A 936 0.07 9.23 -30.95
CA LEU A 936 0.39 7.90 -30.44
C LEU A 936 1.85 7.71 -30.09
N GLN A 937 2.74 8.49 -30.71
CA GLN A 937 4.17 8.44 -30.46
C GLN A 937 4.85 9.69 -30.99
N THR A 938 5.94 10.07 -30.35
CA THR A 938 6.90 11.03 -30.90
C THR A 938 8.32 10.60 -30.55
N ARG A 939 9.27 10.88 -31.45
CA ARG A 939 10.71 10.66 -31.23
C ARG A 939 11.53 11.63 -32.05
N ASP A 940 12.76 11.87 -31.63
CA ASP A 940 13.69 12.71 -32.39
C ASP A 940 13.96 12.12 -33.76
N MET A 941 13.93 12.98 -34.79
CA MET A 941 14.33 12.62 -36.14
C MET A 941 15.82 12.33 -36.19
N THR A 942 16.20 11.27 -36.90
CA THR A 942 17.61 11.00 -37.19
C THR A 942 18.06 11.92 -38.33
N ILE A 943 18.86 12.94 -38.03
CA ILE A 943 19.47 13.80 -39.05
C ILE A 943 20.75 13.16 -39.54
N THR A 944 20.77 12.68 -40.77
CA THR A 944 22.00 12.16 -41.36
C THR A 944 22.82 13.32 -41.93
N LYS A 945 23.78 13.85 -41.16
CA LYS A 945 24.79 14.78 -41.70
C LYS A 945 25.69 14.00 -42.66
N LYS A 946 25.42 14.05 -43.97
CA LYS A 946 26.37 13.59 -44.99
C LYS A 946 27.14 14.77 -45.56
N GLU A 947 28.46 14.76 -45.35
CA GLU A 947 29.40 15.77 -45.86
C GLU A 947 29.74 15.58 -47.35
N ARG A 948 29.53 14.37 -47.92
CA ARG A 948 29.84 14.05 -49.32
C ARG A 948 28.68 13.31 -49.98
N LEU A 949 28.08 13.88 -51.03
CA LEU A 949 26.98 13.28 -51.80
C LEU A 949 27.52 12.83 -53.16
N MET A 950 27.38 11.54 -53.47
CA MET A 950 27.71 11.00 -54.79
C MET A 950 26.51 11.19 -55.73
N GLY A 951 26.76 11.54 -56.99
CA GLY A 951 25.78 11.52 -58.07
C GLY A 951 26.31 10.86 -59.32
N PHE A 952 25.42 10.43 -60.20
CA PHE A 952 25.81 9.86 -61.49
C PHE A 952 26.33 10.95 -62.43
N VAL A 953 27.43 10.65 -63.13
CA VAL A 953 27.93 11.49 -64.21
C VAL A 953 26.93 11.43 -65.36
N SER A 954 26.44 12.58 -65.83
CA SER A 954 25.48 12.63 -66.95
C SER A 954 26.10 12.11 -68.25
N SER A 955 25.47 11.10 -68.86
CA SER A 955 25.84 10.53 -70.16
C SER A 955 24.60 10.03 -70.91
N GLU A 956 24.65 9.93 -72.24
CA GLU A 956 23.55 9.33 -73.03
C GLU A 956 23.29 7.87 -72.63
N GLU A 957 24.32 7.15 -72.21
CA GLU A 957 24.22 5.77 -71.70
C GLU A 957 23.45 5.70 -70.37
N LEU A 958 23.62 6.67 -69.48
CA LEU A 958 22.84 6.77 -68.25
C LEU A 958 21.36 7.01 -68.55
N TYR A 959 21.04 7.99 -69.41
CA TYR A 959 19.65 8.31 -69.73
C TYR A 959 18.93 7.17 -70.47
N SER A 960 19.61 6.50 -71.40
CA SER A 960 19.04 5.36 -72.14
C SER A 960 18.90 4.07 -71.31
N SER A 961 19.59 3.98 -70.16
CA SER A 961 19.52 2.84 -69.24
C SER A 961 18.55 3.05 -68.07
N PHE A 962 17.82 4.17 -68.05
CA PHE A 962 16.77 4.42 -67.06
C PHE A 962 15.72 3.31 -67.09
N LEU A 963 15.46 2.73 -65.92
CA LEU A 963 14.47 1.68 -65.78
C LEU A 963 13.20 2.20 -65.12
N SER A 964 13.30 2.79 -63.93
CA SER A 964 12.13 3.25 -63.18
C SER A 964 12.55 4.27 -62.14
N ARG A 965 11.56 4.82 -61.44
CA ARG A 965 11.71 5.71 -60.30
C ARG A 965 10.84 5.23 -59.13
N GLY A 966 11.42 5.26 -57.94
CA GLY A 966 10.71 5.08 -56.67
C GLY A 966 10.88 6.31 -55.78
N ILE A 967 10.66 6.14 -54.47
CA ILE A 967 10.86 7.17 -53.45
C ILE A 967 12.31 7.07 -52.96
N GLY A 968 13.08 8.15 -53.13
CA GLY A 968 14.41 8.29 -52.56
C GLY A 968 14.33 8.55 -51.06
N VAL A 969 14.94 7.68 -50.25
CA VAL A 969 14.91 7.82 -48.78
C VAL A 969 16.18 8.49 -48.25
N GLY A 970 17.32 8.16 -48.83
CA GLY A 970 18.61 8.61 -48.34
C GLY A 970 19.78 7.91 -49.04
N GLY A 971 20.94 8.55 -49.02
CA GLY A 971 22.13 8.14 -49.79
C GLY A 971 22.29 8.92 -51.09
N GLY A 972 23.35 8.61 -51.84
CA GLY A 972 23.64 9.19 -53.15
C GLY A 972 23.55 8.14 -54.25
N ALA A 973 24.08 8.45 -55.43
CA ALA A 973 24.24 7.49 -56.50
C ALA A 973 25.15 6.31 -56.09
N LEU A 974 24.69 5.09 -56.33
CA LEU A 974 25.38 3.84 -56.03
C LEU A 974 25.21 2.86 -57.19
N SER A 975 26.32 2.33 -57.70
CA SER A 975 26.35 1.26 -58.71
C SER A 975 26.88 -0.02 -58.06
N GLY A 976 26.10 -1.10 -58.07
CA GLY A 976 26.43 -2.33 -57.35
C GLY A 976 25.80 -3.58 -57.94
N ARG A 977 26.23 -4.74 -57.46
CA ARG A 977 25.67 -6.04 -57.84
C ARG A 977 24.37 -6.33 -57.10
N VAL A 978 23.40 -6.88 -57.80
CA VAL A 978 22.12 -7.31 -57.23
C VAL A 978 22.30 -8.57 -56.39
N VAL A 979 21.73 -8.56 -55.18
CA VAL A 979 21.66 -9.71 -54.27
C VAL A 979 20.27 -9.79 -53.62
N PHE A 980 19.83 -11.00 -53.27
CA PHE A 980 18.52 -11.25 -52.68
C PHE A 980 18.60 -11.80 -51.25
N ASP A 981 19.64 -12.58 -50.93
CA ASP A 981 19.79 -13.25 -49.62
C ASP A 981 21.17 -13.05 -48.96
N LEU A 982 21.29 -13.47 -47.68
CA LEU A 982 22.53 -13.40 -46.90
C LEU A 982 23.68 -14.25 -47.45
N ASN A 983 23.39 -15.37 -48.10
CA ASN A 983 24.41 -16.27 -48.62
C ASN A 983 25.10 -15.63 -49.83
N GLU A 984 24.31 -15.01 -50.72
CA GLU A 984 24.83 -14.26 -51.86
C GLU A 984 25.65 -13.05 -51.41
N ILE A 985 25.18 -12.33 -50.39
CA ILE A 985 25.95 -11.22 -49.82
C ILE A 985 27.33 -11.71 -49.37
N LYS A 986 27.40 -12.81 -48.61
CA LYS A 986 28.68 -13.37 -48.16
C LYS A 986 29.55 -13.83 -49.33
N GLU A 987 28.97 -14.56 -50.28
CA GLU A 987 29.69 -15.07 -51.45
C GLU A 987 30.31 -13.95 -52.29
N PHE A 988 29.54 -12.88 -52.56
CA PHE A 988 30.06 -11.74 -53.33
C PHE A 988 31.04 -10.90 -52.52
N ARG A 989 30.88 -10.78 -51.19
CA ARG A 989 31.88 -10.12 -50.34
C ARG A 989 33.21 -10.87 -50.31
N ASP A 990 33.17 -12.21 -50.35
CA ASP A 990 34.38 -13.04 -50.40
C ASP A 990 35.07 -12.96 -51.78
N LYS A 991 34.30 -12.90 -52.87
CA LYS A 991 34.82 -12.84 -54.25
C LYS A 991 35.25 -11.44 -54.69
N GLU A 992 34.49 -10.41 -54.31
CA GLU A 992 34.64 -9.02 -54.73
C GLU A 992 34.39 -8.06 -53.55
N PRO A 993 35.33 -7.96 -52.60
CA PRO A 993 35.12 -7.24 -51.34
C PRO A 993 34.81 -5.75 -51.51
N ASP A 994 35.37 -5.11 -52.54
CA ASP A 994 35.21 -3.68 -52.81
C ASP A 994 34.00 -3.33 -53.69
N THR A 995 33.31 -4.33 -54.23
CA THR A 995 32.14 -4.10 -55.10
C THR A 995 30.90 -3.82 -54.25
N PRO A 996 30.19 -2.69 -54.46
CA PRO A 996 28.97 -2.44 -53.74
C PRO A 996 27.87 -3.47 -54.04
N LEU A 997 27.08 -3.83 -53.02
CA LEU A 997 25.95 -4.76 -53.16
C LEU A 997 24.63 -4.04 -52.94
N ILE A 998 23.67 -4.29 -53.82
CA ILE A 998 22.32 -3.73 -53.76
C ILE A 998 21.34 -4.86 -53.48
N LEU A 999 20.77 -4.83 -52.27
CA LEU A 999 19.74 -5.77 -51.84
C LEU A 999 18.41 -5.41 -52.51
N VAL A 1000 17.81 -6.37 -53.22
CA VAL A 1000 16.51 -6.21 -53.87
C VAL A 1000 15.47 -7.08 -53.18
N ARG A 1001 14.38 -6.48 -52.69
CA ARG A 1001 13.30 -7.19 -51.98
C ARG A 1001 11.92 -6.69 -52.39
N SER A 1002 10.88 -7.51 -52.19
CA SER A 1002 9.50 -7.06 -52.42
C SER A 1002 9.11 -5.95 -51.42
N ASP A 1003 9.22 -6.25 -50.14
CA ASP A 1003 9.16 -5.37 -48.98
C ASP A 1003 10.28 -5.76 -48.01
N THR A 1004 10.57 -4.94 -47.00
CA THR A 1004 11.47 -5.36 -45.91
C THR A 1004 10.70 -5.63 -44.65
N VAL A 1005 11.08 -6.70 -43.96
CA VAL A 1005 10.62 -7.01 -42.61
C VAL A 1005 11.72 -6.73 -41.58
N PRO A 1006 11.39 -6.60 -40.28
CA PRO A 1006 12.37 -6.47 -39.20
C PRO A 1006 13.52 -7.49 -39.23
N ASP A 1007 13.26 -8.70 -39.73
CA ASP A 1007 14.25 -9.77 -39.79
C ASP A 1007 15.35 -9.52 -40.84
N ASP A 1008 15.14 -8.57 -41.76
CA ASP A 1008 16.10 -8.22 -42.81
C ASP A 1008 17.26 -7.35 -42.32
N ILE A 1009 17.30 -6.94 -41.05
CA ILE A 1009 18.34 -6.02 -40.56
C ILE A 1009 19.76 -6.50 -40.84
N ARG A 1010 20.02 -7.81 -40.73
CA ARG A 1010 21.34 -8.37 -41.07
C ARG A 1010 21.65 -8.23 -42.56
N HIS A 1011 20.65 -8.48 -43.42
CA HIS A 1011 20.78 -8.30 -44.87
C HIS A 1011 21.10 -6.84 -45.21
N ILE A 1012 20.31 -5.90 -44.67
CA ILE A 1012 20.46 -4.45 -44.93
C ILE A 1012 21.79 -3.93 -44.40
N SER A 1013 22.23 -4.39 -43.22
CA SER A 1013 23.51 -3.97 -42.63
C SER A 1013 24.71 -4.37 -43.48
N LEU A 1014 24.66 -5.55 -44.10
CA LEU A 1014 25.75 -6.09 -44.91
C LEU A 1014 25.71 -5.61 -46.38
N ALA A 1015 24.57 -5.15 -46.89
CA ALA A 1015 24.44 -4.52 -48.21
C ALA A 1015 24.85 -3.03 -48.18
N ASP A 1016 25.12 -2.43 -49.34
CA ASP A 1016 25.45 -1.00 -49.48
C ASP A 1016 24.26 -0.18 -49.97
N GLY A 1017 23.39 -0.83 -50.75
CA GLY A 1017 22.14 -0.27 -51.26
C GLY A 1017 20.94 -1.16 -50.98
N LEU A 1018 19.75 -0.55 -50.95
CA LEU A 1018 18.46 -1.23 -50.80
C LEU A 1018 17.49 -0.71 -51.87
N LEU A 1019 16.85 -1.64 -52.58
CA LEU A 1019 15.79 -1.36 -53.53
C LEU A 1019 14.56 -2.22 -53.21
N THR A 1020 13.40 -1.59 -53.01
CA THR A 1020 12.16 -2.31 -52.69
C THR A 1020 10.99 -1.96 -53.62
N SER A 1021 10.11 -2.93 -53.84
CA SER A 1021 8.92 -2.73 -54.70
C SER A 1021 7.82 -1.92 -53.99
N ARG A 1022 7.67 -2.12 -52.68
CA ARG A 1022 6.64 -1.48 -51.84
C ARG A 1022 7.27 -0.66 -50.72
N GLY A 1023 6.48 0.25 -50.14
CA GLY A 1023 6.88 1.08 -48.99
C GLY A 1023 6.97 2.56 -49.31
N GLY A 1024 6.58 3.40 -48.34
CA GLY A 1024 6.72 4.86 -48.38
C GLY A 1024 8.02 5.37 -47.75
N SER A 1025 8.18 6.69 -47.69
CA SER A 1025 9.35 7.35 -47.07
C SER A 1025 9.47 7.07 -45.56
N THR A 1026 8.36 6.64 -44.95
CA THR A 1026 8.24 6.26 -43.54
C THR A 1026 8.23 4.74 -43.31
N SER A 1027 8.47 3.93 -44.35
CA SER A 1027 8.48 2.47 -44.24
C SER A 1027 9.65 1.95 -43.39
N HIS A 1028 9.53 0.71 -42.91
CA HIS A 1028 10.59 0.03 -42.17
C HIS A 1028 11.95 0.02 -42.92
N ALA A 1029 11.92 -0.29 -44.22
CA ALA A 1029 13.06 -0.23 -45.12
C ALA A 1029 13.74 1.14 -45.06
N ALA A 1030 12.92 2.18 -45.18
CA ALA A 1030 13.39 3.55 -45.23
C ALA A 1030 14.06 3.98 -43.92
N ILE A 1031 13.42 3.69 -42.78
CA ILE A 1031 13.90 4.07 -41.45
C ILE A 1031 15.22 3.38 -41.12
N ILE A 1032 15.34 2.06 -41.37
CA ILE A 1032 16.58 1.32 -41.07
C ILE A 1032 17.70 1.71 -42.01
N ALA A 1033 17.45 1.76 -43.32
CA ALA A 1033 18.48 2.07 -44.29
C ALA A 1033 19.05 3.48 -44.06
N ASN A 1034 18.20 4.46 -43.76
CA ASN A 1034 18.66 5.81 -43.41
C ASN A 1034 19.50 5.81 -42.13
N ARG A 1035 19.07 5.09 -41.08
CA ARG A 1035 19.81 4.98 -39.81
C ARG A 1035 21.18 4.30 -39.96
N LEU A 1036 21.29 3.33 -40.85
CA LEU A 1036 22.54 2.65 -41.19
C LEU A 1036 23.35 3.37 -42.29
N GLY A 1037 22.86 4.51 -42.78
CA GLY A 1037 23.53 5.32 -43.80
C GLY A 1037 23.58 4.72 -45.21
N LYS A 1038 22.75 3.72 -45.51
CA LYS A 1038 22.71 3.00 -46.80
C LYS A 1038 22.00 3.81 -47.89
N THR A 1039 22.34 3.56 -49.16
CA THR A 1039 21.61 4.16 -50.29
C THR A 1039 20.29 3.42 -50.49
N CYS A 1040 19.16 4.10 -50.43
CA CYS A 1040 17.85 3.44 -50.37
C CYS A 1040 16.82 4.08 -51.30
N VAL A 1041 16.16 3.23 -52.10
CA VAL A 1041 15.01 3.55 -52.94
C VAL A 1041 13.88 2.59 -52.60
N VAL A 1042 12.71 3.12 -52.24
CA VAL A 1042 11.54 2.33 -51.84
C VAL A 1042 10.33 2.60 -52.72
N GLY A 1043 9.35 1.71 -52.71
CA GLY A 1043 8.09 1.93 -53.44
C GLY A 1043 8.24 2.00 -54.96
N CYS A 1044 9.17 1.21 -55.54
CA CYS A 1044 9.31 1.11 -56.98
C CYS A 1044 8.16 0.25 -57.57
N ASN A 1045 7.03 0.87 -57.88
CA ASN A 1045 5.77 0.17 -58.24
C ASN A 1045 5.89 -0.84 -59.41
N ASN A 1046 6.86 -0.66 -60.31
CA ASN A 1046 7.06 -1.54 -61.47
C ASN A 1046 8.10 -2.65 -61.21
N LEU A 1047 8.60 -2.78 -59.99
CA LEU A 1047 9.51 -3.85 -59.56
C LEU A 1047 8.70 -5.07 -59.11
N ILE A 1048 8.93 -6.20 -59.76
CA ILE A 1048 8.41 -7.51 -59.33
C ILE A 1048 9.61 -8.34 -58.91
N VAL A 1049 9.64 -8.77 -57.65
CA VAL A 1049 10.73 -9.59 -57.11
C VAL A 1049 10.25 -11.02 -56.95
N ILE A 1050 11.03 -11.98 -57.45
CA ILE A 1050 10.79 -13.41 -57.30
C ILE A 1050 12.01 -13.97 -56.55
N GLU A 1051 11.93 -13.94 -55.22
CA GLU A 1051 13.07 -14.22 -54.32
C GLU A 1051 13.57 -15.67 -54.47
N ASP A 1052 12.67 -16.65 -54.61
CA ASP A 1052 13.01 -18.07 -54.80
C ASP A 1052 13.83 -18.33 -56.07
N GLU A 1053 13.58 -17.56 -57.13
CA GLU A 1053 14.29 -17.67 -58.41
C GLU A 1053 15.50 -16.72 -58.48
N LYS A 1054 15.71 -15.86 -57.47
CA LYS A 1054 16.79 -14.87 -57.41
C LYS A 1054 16.82 -13.96 -58.64
N ILE A 1055 15.63 -13.55 -59.06
CA ILE A 1055 15.42 -12.61 -60.17
C ILE A 1055 14.47 -11.49 -59.77
N CYS A 1056 14.65 -10.33 -60.39
CA CYS A 1056 13.65 -9.28 -60.36
C CYS A 1056 13.36 -8.77 -61.77
N ARG A 1057 12.14 -8.24 -61.94
CA ARG A 1057 11.65 -7.69 -63.19
C ARG A 1057 11.34 -6.23 -62.99
N LEU A 1058 11.95 -5.37 -63.79
CA LEU A 1058 11.66 -3.94 -63.83
C LEU A 1058 11.22 -3.59 -65.26
N ASN A 1059 9.95 -3.22 -65.42
CA ASN A 1059 9.31 -3.09 -66.73
C ASN A 1059 9.50 -4.36 -67.59
N GLN A 1060 10.18 -4.26 -68.73
CA GLN A 1060 10.44 -5.39 -69.65
C GLN A 1060 11.75 -6.15 -69.37
N ARG A 1061 12.61 -5.67 -68.46
CA ARG A 1061 13.93 -6.28 -68.21
C ARG A 1061 13.90 -7.24 -67.03
N ILE A 1062 14.56 -8.38 -67.21
CA ILE A 1062 14.84 -9.36 -66.14
C ILE A 1062 16.26 -9.12 -65.67
N ILE A 1063 16.43 -8.96 -64.37
CA ILE A 1063 17.70 -8.70 -63.68
C ILE A 1063 17.95 -9.88 -62.76
N LYS A 1064 19.12 -10.51 -62.87
CA LYS A 1064 19.49 -11.69 -62.09
C LYS A 1064 20.45 -11.31 -60.97
N SER A 1065 20.58 -12.21 -59.99
CA SER A 1065 21.64 -12.11 -58.99
C SER A 1065 23.02 -11.93 -59.64
N GLY A 1066 23.81 -10.99 -59.11
CA GLY A 1066 25.10 -10.60 -59.63
C GLY A 1066 25.09 -9.54 -60.73
N ASP A 1067 23.96 -9.27 -61.39
CA ASP A 1067 23.88 -8.20 -62.41
C ASP A 1067 24.13 -6.82 -61.78
N PHE A 1068 24.68 -5.90 -62.56
CA PHE A 1068 24.87 -4.51 -62.10
C PHE A 1068 23.59 -3.70 -62.29
N ILE A 1069 23.21 -3.01 -61.22
CA ILE A 1069 22.22 -1.93 -61.26
C ILE A 1069 22.78 -0.68 -60.58
N SER A 1070 22.19 0.46 -60.90
CA SER A 1070 22.60 1.74 -60.34
C SER A 1070 21.37 2.46 -59.77
N ILE A 1071 21.43 2.88 -58.50
CA ILE A 1071 20.32 3.54 -57.81
C ILE A 1071 20.75 4.92 -57.25
N ASP A 1072 19.87 5.91 -57.29
CA ASP A 1072 20.08 7.21 -56.63
C ASP A 1072 19.10 7.40 -55.48
N GLY A 1073 19.61 7.32 -54.25
CA GLY A 1073 18.81 7.45 -53.03
C GLY A 1073 18.24 8.85 -52.78
N ARG A 1074 18.57 9.87 -53.58
CA ARG A 1074 18.06 11.24 -53.44
C ARG A 1074 16.77 11.47 -54.21
N ASN A 1075 16.78 11.11 -55.50
CA ASN A 1075 15.66 11.32 -56.40
C ASN A 1075 14.88 10.04 -56.70
N GLY A 1076 15.36 8.88 -56.24
CA GLY A 1076 14.69 7.58 -56.40
C GLY A 1076 14.89 6.90 -57.74
N SER A 1077 15.81 7.37 -58.59
CA SER A 1077 16.02 6.80 -59.93
C SER A 1077 16.74 5.46 -59.89
N VAL A 1078 16.35 4.54 -60.79
CA VAL A 1078 16.94 3.20 -60.96
C VAL A 1078 17.36 3.00 -62.41
N TYR A 1079 18.61 2.62 -62.64
CA TYR A 1079 19.22 2.42 -63.95
C TYR A 1079 19.80 1.01 -64.07
N PHE A 1080 19.80 0.47 -65.29
CA PHE A 1080 20.46 -0.79 -65.60
C PHE A 1080 21.96 -0.60 -65.84
N GLY A 1081 22.78 -1.55 -65.40
CA GLY A 1081 24.23 -1.54 -65.63
C GLY A 1081 24.99 -0.74 -64.56
N ARG A 1082 26.31 -0.62 -64.79
CA ARG A 1082 27.25 0.04 -63.89
C ARG A 1082 27.58 1.44 -64.40
N HIS A 1083 27.11 2.46 -63.70
CA HIS A 1083 27.37 3.85 -64.08
C HIS A 1083 28.43 4.51 -63.20
N LYS A 1084 29.15 5.48 -63.76
CA LYS A 1084 30.18 6.23 -63.04
C LYS A 1084 29.53 7.22 -62.08
N VAL A 1085 30.04 7.25 -60.85
CA VAL A 1085 29.61 8.18 -59.80
C VAL A 1085 30.72 9.17 -59.47
N GLU A 1086 30.35 10.42 -59.21
CA GLU A 1086 31.25 11.50 -58.78
C GLU A 1086 30.69 12.25 -57.58
N GLU A 1087 31.57 12.91 -56.83
CA GLU A 1087 31.16 13.73 -55.70
C GLU A 1087 30.54 15.05 -56.20
N ILE A 1088 29.29 15.29 -55.84
CA ILE A 1088 28.59 16.53 -56.16
C ILE A 1088 28.85 17.54 -55.04
N LYS A 1089 29.42 18.70 -55.39
CA LYS A 1089 29.50 19.84 -54.48
C LYS A 1089 28.09 20.36 -54.20
N LYS A 1090 27.71 20.45 -52.92
CA LYS A 1090 26.49 21.18 -52.52
C LYS A 1090 26.65 22.65 -52.93
N GLY A 1091 25.88 23.10 -53.92
CA GLY A 1091 25.87 24.50 -54.32
C GLY A 1091 24.77 24.85 -55.31
N VAL A 1092 23.73 25.47 -54.75
CA VAL A 1092 22.71 26.43 -55.25
C VAL A 1092 21.29 25.90 -55.18
#